data_AF-A0AAW1AVK5-F1
#
_entry.id   AF-A0AAW1AVK5-F1
#
_cell.length_a   1.000
_cell.length_b   1.000
_cell.length_c   1.000
_cell.angle_alpha   90.00
_cell.angle_beta   90.00
_cell.angle_gamma   90.00
#
_symmetry.space_group_name_H-M   'P 1'
#
loop_
_entity.id
_entity.type
_entity.pdbx_description
1 polymer ?
#
loop_
_entity_poly.entity_id
_entity_poly.type
_entity_poly.pdbx_seq_one_letter_code
_entity_poly.pdbx_strand_id
1 'polypeptide(L)'
;MVMQGCSFTLPRCREWHTTGTSRRNSTSYPQSQVKTARDGTIPASLNRKPPNGAVGPQMTLEMNLCWNEIKKKSHSLRARLEAFSDHSGKLQIPLQEIIDWLSQKDEEISAQLPLRGDVPLVQQEKERHAAFMEEVKSRGPYIYSVLESAQVFLTQHPFEEVEDVNLDSKDVSPRHRIQNISRFVWKQATVASELWEKLTARCVDQHRHIERTLEQLLEIKGTMEELSTTLNQAESVQETWEPIGDLFIDSLPEHIQATKLFQEELSPMKDGVKLVNDLAHQLAISDVHLSMENSRALEQINTRWKQLQVSINDRLKHLQDAHRDFGPGSQHFLSTSVQVPWERAISPNKVPYYINHQAQTTCWDHPKMTELYQTLADLNNIKYSAYRTAMKLRRVQKALRLDMMTLATALELFNEHELQPSDHMMDVVEVIHCLTSLYERLEEERGILVNVPLCVDMSLNWLLNVFDSGRSGKMRALSFKTGIACLCGTEVKEKFQYLFSQVANSSGLCDQRHLGILLHEAIQVPRQLGEVAAFGGSNVEPSVRSCFRFGNGKAAIEATQFLEWANLEPQSMVWLAVLHRVAIAEQVKHQTKCSICRQCPIKGFRYRSLKQFNVDICQTCFLTGRASKGNKLHYPIMEYYTMTTSSENMRDFATTLKNKFRSKQYFSKHPQRGYLPVQSVLEADVVETPASSPMLPHADTHSRIEHFASRLAEMESQTSSFYNDNLSPDDSLDEDQYLLRHSSPVTDGEPISSQQAQNGTRTDDKGELERILAHLEDENRILQGELRRLKWKHEEAAESAQGAPETAQDPPSEELLAEARILRQHKSRLETRMQILEDHNKQLESQLQRLRELLLQPPANSKEEDSATSTVTSSPQPSEGSQPREKDASTPNTEMADEVEAKSQDVSLCLEDIMEKLRNAFPNSRGQRPKPLALWKKSLTFS
;
A
#
# COMPACT_ATOMS: atom_id res chain seq x y z
N MET A 1 -65.88 -1.67 -0.11
CA MET A 1 -67.05 -1.73 0.80
C MET A 1 -67.12 -3.13 1.39
N VAL A 2 -67.55 -3.29 2.64
CA VAL A 2 -67.55 -4.60 3.33
C VAL A 2 -68.82 -5.39 3.03
N MET A 3 -68.69 -6.52 2.34
CA MET A 3 -69.72 -7.57 2.32
C MET A 3 -69.47 -8.48 3.53
N GLN A 4 -70.39 -8.46 4.51
CA GLN A 4 -70.35 -9.41 5.62
C GLN A 4 -70.77 -10.80 5.14
N GLY A 5 -69.84 -11.75 5.11
CA GLY A 5 -70.15 -13.13 4.75
C GLY A 5 -70.89 -13.85 5.89
N CYS A 6 -72.16 -14.20 5.69
CA CYS A 6 -72.82 -15.22 6.50
C CYS A 6 -72.20 -16.59 6.21
N SER A 7 -71.45 -17.14 7.16
CA SER A 7 -70.76 -18.41 7.03
C SER A 7 -71.71 -19.62 7.10
N PHE A 8 -72.31 -19.99 5.97
CA PHE A 8 -73.01 -21.29 5.82
C PHE A 8 -71.99 -22.43 5.64
N THR A 9 -71.33 -22.80 6.72
CA THR A 9 -70.46 -23.99 6.76
C THR A 9 -71.31 -25.25 6.88
N LEU A 10 -71.34 -26.06 5.83
CA LEU A 10 -71.95 -27.38 5.85
C LEU A 10 -70.98 -28.42 6.47
N PRO A 11 -71.47 -29.34 7.33
CA PRO A 11 -70.59 -30.13 8.19
C PRO A 11 -69.92 -31.28 7.43
N ARG A 12 -68.60 -31.20 7.21
CA ARG A 12 -67.77 -32.38 6.99
C ARG A 12 -67.77 -33.23 8.27
N CYS A 13 -68.18 -34.49 8.16
CA CYS A 13 -68.11 -35.42 9.28
C CYS A 13 -66.65 -35.78 9.64
N ARG A 14 -66.41 -35.87 10.94
CA ARG A 14 -65.23 -36.44 11.63
C ARG A 14 -65.00 -37.91 11.23
N GLU A 15 -63.85 -38.54 11.45
CA GLU A 15 -62.45 -38.17 11.78
C GLU A 15 -61.67 -39.50 11.69
N TRP A 16 -60.50 -39.57 11.04
CA TRP A 16 -59.52 -40.67 11.27
C TRP A 16 -58.08 -40.20 11.04
N HIS A 17 -57.63 -39.25 11.87
CA HIS A 17 -56.20 -38.90 11.94
C HIS A 17 -55.44 -39.87 12.86
N THR A 18 -54.31 -40.38 12.38
CA THR A 18 -53.23 -40.90 13.24
C THR A 18 -52.08 -39.89 13.23
N THR A 19 -51.71 -39.35 14.40
CA THR A 19 -50.65 -38.35 14.55
C THR A 19 -49.65 -38.76 15.62
N GLY A 20 -48.37 -38.51 15.35
CA GLY A 20 -47.26 -38.97 16.18
C GLY A 20 -46.63 -37.90 17.07
N THR A 21 -46.78 -38.07 18.39
CA THR A 21 -45.84 -37.68 19.48
C THR A 21 -45.62 -36.20 19.91
N SER A 22 -45.29 -36.10 21.21
CA SER A 22 -44.77 -34.93 21.99
C SER A 22 -45.75 -33.83 22.44
N ARG A 23 -45.73 -33.37 23.72
CA ARG A 23 -44.93 -33.80 24.90
C ARG A 23 -45.51 -33.26 26.24
N ARG A 24 -45.63 -34.14 27.27
CA ARG A 24 -45.86 -33.82 28.72
C ARG A 24 -47.21 -33.14 29.07
N ASN A 25 -47.80 -33.24 30.28
CA ASN A 25 -47.28 -33.71 31.58
C ASN A 25 -48.37 -34.37 32.48
N SER A 26 -47.97 -34.93 33.64
CA SER A 26 -48.76 -35.20 34.88
C SER A 26 -49.98 -36.16 34.88
N THR A 27 -49.71 -37.43 35.20
CA THR A 27 -50.35 -38.26 36.27
C THR A 27 -51.88 -38.35 36.46
N SER A 28 -52.46 -39.51 36.14
CA SER A 28 -53.13 -40.41 37.12
C SER A 28 -53.44 -41.80 36.51
N TYR A 29 -53.61 -42.82 37.35
CA TYR A 29 -53.86 -44.25 37.02
C TYR A 29 -55.39 -44.55 37.00
N PRO A 30 -55.92 -45.60 36.32
CA PRO A 30 -55.53 -47.01 36.56
C PRO A 30 -55.53 -47.97 35.34
N GLN A 31 -55.34 -49.26 35.64
CA GLN A 31 -55.33 -50.46 34.78
C GLN A 31 -56.66 -50.60 33.97
N SER A 32 -56.71 -51.29 32.81
CA SER A 32 -56.50 -52.76 32.71
C SER A 32 -56.23 -53.28 31.29
N GLN A 33 -55.77 -54.53 31.21
CA GLN A 33 -55.40 -55.24 29.98
C GLN A 33 -56.61 -55.77 29.21
N VAL A 34 -56.47 -55.93 27.88
CA VAL A 34 -57.27 -56.86 27.07
C VAL A 34 -56.32 -57.78 26.30
N LYS A 35 -56.62 -59.08 26.27
CA LYS A 35 -55.89 -60.07 25.45
C LYS A 35 -56.85 -61.07 24.80
N THR A 36 -56.60 -61.31 23.52
CA THR A 36 -56.90 -62.54 22.75
C THR A 36 -58.33 -63.10 22.77
N ALA A 37 -58.98 -62.93 21.61
CA ALA A 37 -60.14 -63.64 21.09
C ALA A 37 -60.14 -65.18 21.24
N ARG A 38 -61.35 -65.75 21.21
CA ARG A 38 -61.70 -66.87 20.31
C ARG A 38 -63.22 -67.04 20.15
N ASP A 39 -63.62 -67.64 19.02
CA ASP A 39 -64.85 -68.38 18.67
C ASP A 39 -66.23 -67.81 19.09
N GLY A 40 -67.30 -67.86 18.29
CA GLY A 40 -67.57 -68.46 16.97
C GLY A 40 -69.04 -68.92 16.91
N THR A 41 -69.66 -69.10 15.72
CA THR A 41 -70.88 -69.92 15.46
C THR A 41 -71.26 -69.88 13.96
N ILE A 42 -71.88 -70.96 13.47
CA ILE A 42 -72.28 -71.20 12.06
C ILE A 42 -73.81 -71.37 11.97
N PRO A 43 -74.48 -70.97 10.86
CA PRO A 43 -75.73 -71.58 10.41
C PRO A 43 -75.52 -72.49 9.18
N ALA A 44 -76.22 -73.63 9.13
CA ALA A 44 -75.93 -74.74 8.21
C ALA A 44 -76.81 -74.79 6.93
N SER A 45 -76.48 -75.74 6.05
CA SER A 45 -76.98 -75.88 4.67
C SER A 45 -78.34 -76.58 4.49
N LEU A 46 -79.00 -76.29 3.36
CA LEU A 46 -80.17 -76.99 2.80
C LEU A 46 -79.96 -78.50 2.58
N ASN A 47 -81.00 -79.34 2.80
CA ASN A 47 -81.41 -80.35 1.79
C ASN A 47 -82.79 -81.05 2.01
N ARG A 48 -83.30 -81.66 0.92
CA ARG A 48 -84.39 -82.66 0.75
C ARG A 48 -85.86 -82.21 0.87
N LYS A 49 -86.78 -83.09 0.41
CA LYS A 49 -88.09 -82.78 -0.22
C LYS A 49 -89.31 -83.53 0.41
N PRO A 50 -90.56 -83.00 0.26
CA PRO A 50 -91.83 -83.57 0.76
C PRO A 50 -92.54 -84.48 -0.29
N PRO A 51 -93.60 -85.26 0.06
CA PRO A 51 -95.00 -84.79 0.26
C PRO A 51 -95.59 -85.29 1.62
N ASN A 52 -96.88 -85.28 2.02
CA ASN A 52 -98.24 -85.02 1.44
C ASN A 52 -99.05 -84.13 2.43
N GLY A 53 -100.18 -83.48 2.09
CA GLY A 53 -100.89 -83.30 0.82
C GLY A 53 -102.31 -82.70 1.01
N ALA A 54 -102.88 -82.05 -0.04
CA ALA A 54 -104.22 -81.42 -0.12
C ALA A 54 -104.45 -80.17 0.81
N VAL A 55 -105.31 -79.17 0.56
CA VAL A 55 -106.31 -78.81 -0.50
C VAL A 55 -106.16 -77.29 -0.83
N GLY A 56 -106.74 -76.77 -1.92
CA GLY A 56 -106.95 -75.30 -2.11
C GLY A 56 -108.11 -74.73 -1.25
N PRO A 57 -108.56 -73.46 -1.44
CA PRO A 57 -108.20 -72.47 -2.48
C PRO A 57 -107.50 -71.20 -1.92
N GLN A 58 -107.00 -71.23 -0.69
CA GLN A 58 -106.35 -70.09 0.01
C GLN A 58 -105.30 -69.38 -0.86
N MET A 59 -104.45 -70.18 -1.51
CA MET A 59 -103.27 -69.78 -2.26
C MET A 59 -103.57 -68.81 -3.41
N THR A 60 -104.76 -68.89 -4.03
CA THR A 60 -105.19 -67.94 -5.08
C THR A 60 -105.57 -66.56 -4.54
N LEU A 61 -106.03 -66.46 -3.29
CA LEU A 61 -106.32 -65.17 -2.66
C LEU A 61 -105.03 -64.49 -2.18
N GLU A 62 -104.12 -65.28 -1.58
CA GLU A 62 -102.79 -64.83 -1.17
C GLU A 62 -101.95 -64.39 -2.38
N MET A 63 -102.01 -65.12 -3.50
CA MET A 63 -101.37 -64.70 -4.76
C MET A 63 -101.93 -63.35 -5.25
N ASN A 64 -103.24 -63.09 -5.13
CA ASN A 64 -103.85 -61.81 -5.52
C ASN A 64 -103.51 -60.66 -4.57
N LEU A 65 -103.41 -60.91 -3.26
CA LEU A 65 -102.94 -59.92 -2.29
C LEU A 65 -101.45 -59.60 -2.51
N CYS A 66 -100.63 -60.62 -2.74
CA CYS A 66 -99.22 -60.48 -3.11
C CYS A 66 -99.08 -59.69 -4.42
N TRP A 67 -99.87 -60.01 -5.45
CA TRP A 67 -99.88 -59.30 -6.72
C TRP A 67 -100.29 -57.83 -6.59
N ASN A 68 -101.30 -57.51 -5.76
CA ASN A 68 -101.68 -56.13 -5.49
C ASN A 68 -100.63 -55.35 -4.70
N GLU A 69 -99.95 -55.98 -3.72
CA GLU A 69 -98.81 -55.35 -3.03
C GLU A 69 -97.58 -55.21 -3.95
N ILE A 70 -97.31 -56.17 -4.85
CA ILE A 70 -96.30 -56.04 -5.91
C ILE A 70 -96.66 -54.90 -6.86
N LYS A 71 -97.93 -54.78 -7.28
CA LYS A 71 -98.42 -53.70 -8.15
C LYS A 71 -98.29 -52.33 -7.46
N LYS A 72 -98.68 -52.22 -6.19
CA LYS A 72 -98.54 -51.00 -5.36
C LYS A 72 -97.07 -50.63 -5.14
N LYS A 73 -96.20 -51.59 -4.83
CA LYS A 73 -94.74 -51.40 -4.75
C LYS A 73 -94.13 -51.04 -6.11
N SER A 74 -94.63 -51.59 -7.21
CA SER A 74 -94.24 -51.23 -8.58
C SER A 74 -94.64 -49.80 -8.94
N HIS A 75 -95.86 -49.36 -8.60
CA HIS A 75 -96.26 -47.96 -8.79
C HIS A 75 -95.47 -47.00 -7.89
N SER A 76 -95.20 -47.37 -6.62
CA SER A 76 -94.36 -46.56 -5.72
C SER A 76 -92.90 -46.48 -6.20
N LEU A 77 -92.34 -47.59 -6.68
CA LEU A 77 -90.99 -47.62 -7.28
C LEU A 77 -90.94 -46.80 -8.58
N ARG A 78 -91.97 -46.91 -9.44
CA ARG A 78 -92.09 -46.13 -10.67
C ARG A 78 -92.16 -44.63 -10.38
N ALA A 79 -93.07 -44.19 -9.52
CA ALA A 79 -93.20 -42.77 -9.14
C ALA A 79 -91.92 -42.23 -8.50
N ARG A 80 -91.18 -43.04 -7.73
CA ARG A 80 -89.85 -42.67 -7.20
C ARG A 80 -88.77 -42.60 -8.28
N LEU A 81 -88.80 -43.48 -9.29
CA LEU A 81 -87.87 -43.46 -10.42
C LEU A 81 -88.16 -42.29 -11.38
N GLU A 82 -89.43 -41.96 -11.59
CA GLU A 82 -89.89 -40.78 -12.35
C GLU A 82 -89.47 -39.50 -11.63
N ALA A 83 -89.78 -39.34 -10.35
CA ALA A 83 -89.33 -38.19 -9.55
C ALA A 83 -87.79 -38.08 -9.45
N PHE A 84 -87.07 -39.21 -9.38
CA PHE A 84 -85.61 -39.22 -9.43
C PHE A 84 -85.08 -38.75 -10.79
N SER A 85 -85.66 -39.24 -11.89
CA SER A 85 -85.30 -38.86 -13.26
C SER A 85 -85.57 -37.38 -13.51
N ASP A 86 -86.70 -36.86 -13.03
CA ASP A 86 -87.08 -35.46 -13.14
C ASP A 86 -86.15 -34.54 -12.34
N HIS A 87 -85.85 -34.86 -11.09
CA HIS A 87 -84.96 -34.03 -10.27
C HIS A 87 -83.51 -34.09 -10.74
N SER A 88 -83.00 -35.28 -11.13
CA SER A 88 -81.65 -35.39 -11.68
C SER A 88 -81.51 -34.69 -13.03
N GLY A 89 -82.47 -34.83 -13.94
CA GLY A 89 -82.46 -34.13 -15.23
C GLY A 89 -82.52 -32.60 -15.09
N LYS A 90 -83.33 -32.09 -14.16
CA LYS A 90 -83.42 -30.65 -13.83
C LYS A 90 -82.15 -30.09 -13.19
N LEU A 91 -81.28 -30.93 -12.65
CA LEU A 91 -80.07 -30.54 -11.93
C LEU A 91 -78.79 -30.70 -12.77
N GLN A 92 -78.73 -31.71 -13.64
CA GLN A 92 -77.60 -31.96 -14.54
C GLN A 92 -77.32 -30.78 -15.47
N ILE A 93 -78.36 -30.14 -16.01
CA ILE A 93 -78.22 -29.02 -16.94
C ILE A 93 -77.64 -27.77 -16.23
N PRO A 94 -78.20 -27.26 -15.12
CA PRO A 94 -77.62 -26.13 -14.38
C PRO A 94 -76.20 -26.37 -13.83
N LEU A 95 -75.86 -27.61 -13.44
CA LEU A 95 -74.50 -27.93 -12.99
C LEU A 95 -73.49 -27.83 -14.13
N GLN A 96 -73.82 -28.35 -15.31
CA GLN A 96 -72.96 -28.23 -16.50
C GLN A 96 -72.87 -26.77 -16.97
N GLU A 97 -73.99 -26.03 -17.04
CA GLU A 97 -74.01 -24.59 -17.36
C GLU A 97 -73.12 -23.76 -16.41
N ILE A 98 -73.08 -24.11 -15.12
CA ILE A 98 -72.20 -23.47 -14.14
C ILE A 98 -70.73 -23.82 -14.41
N ILE A 99 -70.39 -25.09 -14.67
CA ILE A 99 -69.01 -25.50 -14.94
C ILE A 99 -68.49 -24.87 -16.24
N ASP A 100 -69.32 -24.81 -17.29
CA ASP A 100 -68.97 -24.20 -18.56
C ASP A 100 -68.73 -22.69 -18.40
N TRP A 101 -69.61 -21.98 -17.68
CA TRP A 101 -69.46 -20.56 -17.38
C TRP A 101 -68.26 -20.26 -16.45
N LEU A 102 -68.02 -21.10 -15.44
CA LEU A 102 -66.85 -20.97 -14.55
C LEU A 102 -65.55 -21.20 -15.31
N SER A 103 -65.51 -22.17 -16.23
CA SER A 103 -64.36 -22.42 -17.10
C SER A 103 -64.12 -21.23 -18.03
N GLN A 104 -65.17 -20.71 -18.67
CA GLN A 104 -65.09 -19.51 -19.49
C GLN A 104 -64.58 -18.29 -18.70
N LYS A 105 -64.99 -18.11 -17.45
CA LYS A 105 -64.51 -17.00 -16.60
C LYS A 105 -63.11 -17.21 -16.04
N ASP A 106 -62.67 -18.46 -15.83
CA ASP A 106 -61.30 -18.82 -15.47
C ASP A 106 -60.32 -18.64 -16.66
N GLU A 107 -60.81 -18.79 -17.90
CA GLU A 107 -60.12 -18.34 -19.11
C GLU A 107 -60.12 -16.80 -19.24
N GLU A 108 -61.27 -16.14 -19.07
CA GLU A 108 -61.41 -14.68 -19.21
C GLU A 108 -60.55 -13.91 -18.19
N ILE A 109 -60.37 -14.40 -16.96
CA ILE A 109 -59.42 -13.80 -16.00
C ILE A 109 -57.96 -14.10 -16.36
N SER A 110 -57.67 -15.22 -17.03
CA SER A 110 -56.32 -15.55 -17.50
C SER A 110 -55.88 -14.67 -18.68
N ALA A 111 -56.83 -14.24 -19.52
CA ALA A 111 -56.58 -13.31 -20.62
C ALA A 111 -56.32 -11.85 -20.19
N GLN A 112 -56.32 -11.55 -18.88
CA GLN A 112 -56.10 -10.21 -18.31
C GLN A 112 -54.63 -9.95 -17.95
N LEU A 113 -53.72 -10.81 -18.41
CA LEU A 113 -52.29 -10.77 -18.18
C LEU A 113 -51.54 -10.78 -19.53
N PRO A 114 -50.34 -10.16 -19.62
CA PRO A 114 -49.64 -9.43 -18.56
C PRO A 114 -50.16 -7.99 -18.36
N LEU A 115 -49.89 -7.42 -17.18
CA LEU A 115 -50.15 -6.00 -16.90
C LEU A 115 -49.08 -5.12 -17.55
N ARG A 116 -49.47 -3.95 -18.08
CA ARG A 116 -48.56 -2.99 -18.72
C ARG A 116 -48.04 -1.98 -17.70
N GLY A 117 -46.74 -1.65 -17.68
CA GLY A 117 -46.15 -0.68 -16.75
C GLY A 117 -46.42 0.79 -17.07
N ASP A 118 -47.69 1.14 -17.33
CA ASP A 118 -48.20 2.51 -17.50
C ASP A 118 -49.34 2.76 -16.51
N VAL A 119 -49.16 3.76 -15.64
CA VAL A 119 -50.18 4.19 -14.64
C VAL A 119 -51.61 4.31 -15.23
N PRO A 120 -51.86 5.01 -16.37
CA PRO A 120 -53.22 5.10 -16.92
C PRO A 120 -53.77 3.76 -17.45
N LEU A 121 -52.91 2.85 -17.91
CA LEU A 121 -53.33 1.53 -18.40
C LEU A 121 -53.62 0.58 -17.22
N VAL A 122 -52.81 0.59 -16.16
CA VAL A 122 -53.10 -0.17 -14.94
C VAL A 122 -54.36 0.35 -14.25
N GLN A 123 -54.60 1.66 -14.26
CA GLN A 123 -55.85 2.25 -13.77
C GLN A 123 -57.07 1.79 -14.60
N GLN A 124 -56.97 1.78 -15.93
CA GLN A 124 -58.02 1.25 -16.81
C GLN A 124 -58.28 -0.25 -16.57
N GLU A 125 -57.22 -1.04 -16.40
CA GLU A 125 -57.32 -2.46 -16.07
C GLU A 125 -57.90 -2.72 -14.67
N LYS A 126 -57.62 -1.84 -13.69
CA LYS A 126 -58.25 -1.86 -12.36
C LYS A 126 -59.76 -1.65 -12.45
N GLU A 127 -60.21 -0.70 -13.27
CA GLU A 127 -61.64 -0.42 -13.49
C GLU A 127 -62.31 -1.58 -14.25
N ARG A 128 -61.66 -2.11 -15.29
CA ARG A 128 -62.15 -3.28 -16.06
C ARG A 128 -62.25 -4.54 -15.18
N HIS A 129 -61.26 -4.78 -14.31
CA HIS A 129 -61.27 -5.91 -13.38
C HIS A 129 -62.30 -5.73 -12.25
N ALA A 130 -62.52 -4.50 -11.76
CA ALA A 130 -63.58 -4.22 -10.79
C ALA A 130 -64.99 -4.52 -11.36
N ALA A 131 -65.23 -4.19 -12.63
CA ALA A 131 -66.47 -4.55 -13.32
C ALA A 131 -66.64 -6.09 -13.45
N PHE A 132 -65.57 -6.79 -13.83
CA PHE A 132 -65.53 -8.26 -13.88
C PHE A 132 -65.84 -8.91 -12.52
N MET A 133 -65.26 -8.39 -11.42
CA MET A 133 -65.56 -8.89 -10.07
C MET A 133 -67.03 -8.70 -9.66
N GLU A 134 -67.65 -7.56 -10.00
CA GLU A 134 -69.08 -7.37 -9.74
C GLU A 134 -69.97 -8.28 -10.60
N GLU A 135 -69.60 -8.58 -11.85
CA GLU A 135 -70.28 -9.59 -12.67
C GLU A 135 -70.22 -10.98 -12.01
N VAL A 136 -69.01 -11.45 -11.65
CA VAL A 136 -68.81 -12.75 -11.00
C VAL A 136 -69.58 -12.84 -9.68
N LYS A 137 -69.50 -11.80 -8.85
CA LYS A 137 -70.25 -11.64 -7.59
C LYS A 137 -71.77 -11.67 -7.80
N SER A 138 -72.29 -11.10 -8.89
CA SER A 138 -73.72 -11.12 -9.22
C SER A 138 -74.25 -12.52 -9.55
N ARG A 139 -73.40 -13.40 -10.10
CA ARG A 139 -73.74 -14.79 -10.44
C ARG A 139 -73.69 -15.73 -9.23
N GLY A 140 -72.93 -15.38 -8.19
CA GLY A 140 -72.74 -16.18 -6.97
C GLY A 140 -74.02 -16.73 -6.33
N PRO A 141 -75.07 -15.94 -6.07
CA PRO A 141 -76.33 -16.43 -5.47
C PRO A 141 -77.04 -17.53 -6.29
N TYR A 142 -76.89 -17.50 -7.61
CA TYR A 142 -77.40 -18.57 -8.48
C TYR A 142 -76.56 -19.84 -8.34
N ILE A 143 -75.22 -19.72 -8.29
CA ILE A 143 -74.31 -20.84 -8.11
C ILE A 143 -74.57 -21.54 -6.75
N TYR A 144 -74.68 -20.76 -5.66
CA TYR A 144 -74.98 -21.30 -4.34
C TYR A 144 -76.33 -22.04 -4.28
N SER A 145 -77.39 -21.53 -4.91
CA SER A 145 -78.71 -22.19 -4.89
C SER A 145 -78.77 -23.45 -5.75
N VAL A 146 -77.98 -23.55 -6.83
CA VAL A 146 -77.83 -24.82 -7.58
C VAL A 146 -77.00 -25.85 -6.79
N LEU A 147 -75.93 -25.42 -6.11
CA LEU A 147 -75.14 -26.30 -5.24
C LEU A 147 -75.93 -26.80 -4.02
N GLU A 148 -76.75 -25.93 -3.40
CA GLU A 148 -77.69 -26.31 -2.35
C GLU A 148 -78.73 -27.32 -2.88
N SER A 149 -79.31 -27.06 -4.05
CA SER A 149 -80.23 -28.00 -4.72
C SER A 149 -79.58 -29.35 -4.99
N ALA A 150 -78.29 -29.38 -5.37
CA ALA A 150 -77.54 -30.61 -5.54
C ALA A 150 -77.33 -31.35 -4.21
N GLN A 151 -77.00 -30.65 -3.13
CA GLN A 151 -76.85 -31.27 -1.81
C GLN A 151 -78.19 -31.83 -1.28
N VAL A 152 -79.30 -31.13 -1.50
CA VAL A 152 -80.65 -31.61 -1.14
C VAL A 152 -81.02 -32.87 -1.94
N PHE A 153 -80.66 -32.94 -3.22
CA PHE A 153 -80.82 -34.16 -4.03
C PHE A 153 -79.95 -35.33 -3.52
N LEU A 154 -78.68 -35.08 -3.17
CA LEU A 154 -77.74 -36.11 -2.72
C LEU A 154 -78.07 -36.64 -1.32
N THR A 155 -78.57 -35.79 -0.41
CA THR A 155 -79.03 -36.22 0.93
C THR A 155 -80.31 -37.06 0.86
N GLN A 156 -81.18 -36.83 -0.14
CA GLN A 156 -82.33 -37.69 -0.42
C GLN A 156 -81.94 -39.03 -1.09
N HIS A 157 -80.78 -39.07 -1.76
CA HIS A 157 -80.29 -40.24 -2.49
C HIS A 157 -78.83 -40.61 -2.16
N PRO A 158 -78.53 -41.05 -0.92
CA PRO A 158 -77.20 -41.49 -0.53
C PRO A 158 -76.67 -42.63 -1.41
N PHE A 159 -75.37 -42.62 -1.65
CA PHE A 159 -74.63 -43.65 -2.37
C PHE A 159 -73.37 -44.03 -1.59
N GLU A 160 -72.89 -45.25 -1.78
CA GLU A 160 -71.60 -45.69 -1.22
C GLU A 160 -70.48 -45.41 -2.24
N GLU A 161 -69.36 -44.89 -1.76
CA GLU A 161 -68.10 -44.90 -2.50
C GLU A 161 -67.53 -46.32 -2.46
N VAL A 162 -67.62 -47.00 -3.60
CA VAL A 162 -66.94 -48.27 -3.85
C VAL A 162 -65.89 -47.97 -4.92
N GLU A 163 -64.62 -48.22 -4.60
CA GLU A 163 -63.51 -48.04 -5.53
C GLU A 163 -63.63 -48.97 -6.74
N ASP A 164 -63.16 -48.51 -7.91
CA ASP A 164 -63.47 -49.14 -9.20
C ASP A 164 -62.89 -50.56 -9.35
N VAL A 165 -63.77 -51.52 -9.65
CA VAL A 165 -63.39 -52.84 -10.20
C VAL A 165 -64.24 -53.11 -11.45
N ASN A 166 -63.55 -53.33 -12.57
CA ASN A 166 -64.15 -53.50 -13.90
C ASN A 166 -65.30 -54.52 -13.94
N LEU A 167 -66.49 -54.07 -14.38
CA LEU A 167 -67.60 -54.94 -14.78
C LEU A 167 -68.32 -54.37 -16.02
N ASP A 168 -67.81 -54.71 -17.21
CA ASP A 168 -68.51 -54.49 -18.47
C ASP A 168 -69.69 -55.49 -18.59
N SER A 169 -70.89 -55.02 -18.27
CA SER A 169 -72.12 -55.81 -18.30
C SER A 169 -73.31 -54.93 -18.67
N LYS A 170 -74.05 -55.33 -19.72
CA LYS A 170 -75.02 -54.45 -20.40
C LYS A 170 -76.40 -54.33 -19.73
N ASP A 171 -76.69 -55.07 -18.67
CA ASP A 171 -77.95 -55.00 -17.92
C ASP A 171 -77.78 -54.24 -16.58
N VAL A 172 -77.70 -52.91 -16.68
CA VAL A 172 -77.57 -52.03 -15.51
C VAL A 172 -78.90 -51.96 -14.74
N SER A 173 -78.98 -52.71 -13.64
CA SER A 173 -80.10 -52.68 -12.69
C SER A 173 -80.47 -51.23 -12.28
N PRO A 174 -81.77 -50.88 -12.14
CA PRO A 174 -82.20 -49.51 -11.82
C PRO A 174 -81.55 -48.89 -10.58
N ARG A 175 -81.11 -49.69 -9.59
CA ARG A 175 -80.35 -49.21 -8.42
C ARG A 175 -78.96 -48.68 -8.81
N HIS A 176 -78.24 -49.39 -9.68
CA HIS A 176 -76.94 -48.92 -10.19
C HIS A 176 -77.11 -47.67 -11.07
N ARG A 177 -78.21 -47.58 -11.84
CA ARG A 177 -78.52 -46.36 -12.60
C ARG A 177 -78.76 -45.15 -11.70
N ILE A 178 -79.48 -45.31 -10.57
CA ILE A 178 -79.61 -44.29 -9.53
C ILE A 178 -78.23 -43.91 -8.96
N GLN A 179 -77.46 -44.89 -8.49
CA GLN A 179 -76.14 -44.64 -7.86
C GLN A 179 -75.15 -43.94 -8.81
N ASN A 180 -75.12 -44.32 -10.08
CA ASN A 180 -74.26 -43.68 -11.07
C ASN A 180 -74.68 -42.23 -11.35
N ILE A 181 -75.99 -41.93 -11.34
CA ILE A 181 -76.50 -40.57 -11.50
C ILE A 181 -76.23 -39.72 -10.25
N SER A 182 -76.40 -40.26 -9.03
CA SER A 182 -75.99 -39.57 -7.80
C SER A 182 -74.48 -39.30 -7.78
N ARG A 183 -73.65 -40.27 -8.17
CA ARG A 183 -72.18 -40.09 -8.27
C ARG A 183 -71.79 -39.05 -9.32
N PHE A 184 -72.50 -38.98 -10.46
CA PHE A 184 -72.29 -37.95 -11.48
C PHE A 184 -72.64 -36.55 -10.95
N VAL A 185 -73.83 -36.40 -10.34
CA VAL A 185 -74.27 -35.14 -9.72
C VAL A 185 -73.30 -34.70 -8.62
N TRP A 186 -72.80 -35.62 -7.79
CA TRP A 186 -71.79 -35.31 -6.78
C TRP A 186 -70.47 -34.85 -7.39
N LYS A 187 -69.91 -35.58 -8.37
CA LYS A 187 -68.67 -35.15 -9.06
C LYS A 187 -68.83 -33.77 -9.70
N GLN A 188 -69.96 -33.50 -10.35
CA GLN A 188 -70.27 -32.21 -10.97
C GLN A 188 -70.43 -31.09 -9.93
N ALA A 189 -71.15 -31.32 -8.83
CA ALA A 189 -71.29 -30.33 -7.75
C ALA A 189 -69.94 -30.04 -7.06
N THR A 190 -69.09 -31.05 -6.85
CA THR A 190 -67.72 -30.85 -6.34
C THR A 190 -66.88 -30.02 -7.29
N VAL A 191 -66.82 -30.36 -8.59
CA VAL A 191 -66.05 -29.59 -9.58
C VAL A 191 -66.56 -28.16 -9.71
N ALA A 192 -67.88 -27.93 -9.70
CA ALA A 192 -68.47 -26.59 -9.70
C ALA A 192 -68.09 -25.78 -8.45
N SER A 193 -68.04 -26.41 -7.27
CA SER A 193 -67.60 -25.77 -6.02
C SER A 193 -66.11 -25.43 -6.04
N GLU A 194 -65.26 -26.36 -6.47
CA GLU A 194 -63.81 -26.18 -6.58
C GLU A 194 -63.44 -25.09 -7.60
N LEU A 195 -64.13 -25.05 -8.76
CA LEU A 195 -63.95 -24.00 -9.76
C LEU A 195 -64.44 -22.62 -9.25
N TRP A 196 -65.52 -22.57 -8.48
CA TRP A 196 -66.02 -21.31 -7.87
C TRP A 196 -65.06 -20.78 -6.80
N GLU A 197 -64.57 -21.64 -5.90
CA GLU A 197 -63.56 -21.26 -4.90
C GLU A 197 -62.25 -20.81 -5.57
N LYS A 198 -61.78 -21.54 -6.61
CA LYS A 198 -60.60 -21.16 -7.41
C LYS A 198 -60.79 -19.80 -8.08
N LEU A 199 -61.91 -19.59 -8.79
CA LEU A 199 -62.16 -18.36 -9.54
C LEU A 199 -62.28 -17.15 -8.61
N THR A 200 -62.99 -17.28 -7.49
CA THR A 200 -63.16 -16.20 -6.51
C THR A 200 -61.84 -15.86 -5.79
N ALA A 201 -61.00 -16.84 -5.46
CA ALA A 201 -59.64 -16.60 -4.97
C ALA A 201 -58.78 -15.86 -6.01
N ARG A 202 -58.74 -16.33 -7.27
CA ARG A 202 -58.01 -15.67 -8.36
C ARG A 202 -58.45 -14.23 -8.60
N CYS A 203 -59.73 -13.91 -8.44
CA CYS A 203 -60.21 -12.52 -8.51
C CYS A 203 -59.56 -11.63 -7.42
N VAL A 204 -59.54 -12.10 -6.17
CA VAL A 204 -58.94 -11.33 -5.05
C VAL A 204 -57.43 -11.17 -5.24
N ASP A 205 -56.73 -12.23 -5.67
CA ASP A 205 -55.29 -12.18 -5.90
C ASP A 205 -54.92 -11.27 -7.10
N GLN A 206 -55.67 -11.33 -8.20
CA GLN A 206 -55.48 -10.47 -9.37
C GLN A 206 -55.78 -9.00 -9.04
N HIS A 207 -56.85 -8.71 -8.31
CA HIS A 207 -57.14 -7.36 -7.82
C HIS A 207 -56.00 -6.84 -6.94
N ARG A 208 -55.55 -7.63 -5.96
CA ARG A 208 -54.42 -7.28 -5.08
C ARG A 208 -53.10 -7.14 -5.83
N HIS A 209 -52.90 -7.82 -6.95
CA HIS A 209 -51.75 -7.62 -7.84
C HIS A 209 -51.84 -6.28 -8.57
N ILE A 210 -52.97 -5.98 -9.19
CA ILE A 210 -53.22 -4.71 -9.90
C ILE A 210 -53.03 -3.51 -8.95
N GLU A 211 -53.54 -3.58 -7.71
CA GLU A 211 -53.40 -2.48 -6.74
C GLU A 211 -51.94 -2.23 -6.35
N ARG A 212 -51.18 -3.28 -5.98
CA ARG A 212 -49.74 -3.14 -5.67
C ARG A 212 -48.94 -2.62 -6.86
N THR A 213 -49.23 -3.11 -8.06
CA THR A 213 -48.57 -2.64 -9.29
C THR A 213 -48.84 -1.17 -9.55
N LEU A 214 -50.07 -0.69 -9.31
CA LEU A 214 -50.42 0.72 -9.42
C LEU A 214 -49.71 1.57 -8.37
N GLU A 215 -49.66 1.12 -7.11
CA GLU A 215 -48.94 1.77 -6.01
C GLU A 215 -47.45 1.94 -6.35
N GLN A 216 -46.78 0.86 -6.77
CA GLN A 216 -45.36 0.88 -7.14
C GLN A 216 -45.07 1.77 -8.36
N LEU A 217 -45.95 1.80 -9.37
CA LEU A 217 -45.80 2.69 -10.54
C LEU A 217 -46.01 4.17 -10.19
N LEU A 218 -46.90 4.47 -9.24
CA LEU A 218 -47.10 5.84 -8.73
C LEU A 218 -45.90 6.29 -7.86
N GLU A 219 -45.37 5.41 -7.02
CA GLU A 219 -44.17 5.66 -6.21
C GLU A 219 -42.93 5.91 -7.09
N ILE A 220 -42.67 5.03 -8.07
CA ILE A 220 -41.63 5.21 -9.11
C ILE A 220 -41.78 6.56 -9.80
N LYS A 221 -42.99 6.92 -10.24
CA LYS A 221 -43.20 8.18 -10.97
C LYS A 221 -42.93 9.41 -10.08
N GLY A 222 -43.51 9.46 -8.88
CA GLY A 222 -43.35 10.61 -7.97
C GLY A 222 -41.89 10.81 -7.55
N THR A 223 -41.22 9.73 -7.17
CA THR A 223 -39.79 9.77 -6.80
C THR A 223 -38.89 10.12 -7.99
N MET A 224 -39.20 9.69 -9.22
CA MET A 224 -38.49 10.14 -10.42
C MET A 224 -38.67 11.63 -10.71
N GLU A 225 -39.86 12.20 -10.48
CA GLU A 225 -40.10 13.64 -10.61
C GLU A 225 -39.29 14.43 -9.56
N GLU A 226 -39.29 13.99 -8.30
CA GLU A 226 -38.47 14.58 -7.21
C GLU A 226 -36.96 14.49 -7.50
N LEU A 227 -36.47 13.32 -7.91
CA LEU A 227 -35.08 13.10 -8.32
C LEU A 227 -34.68 13.97 -9.52
N SER A 228 -35.57 14.17 -10.49
CA SER A 228 -35.27 15.04 -11.62
C SER A 228 -35.21 16.52 -11.22
N THR A 229 -36.05 16.99 -10.28
CA THR A 229 -35.98 18.38 -9.82
C THR A 229 -34.71 18.66 -9.00
N THR A 230 -34.32 17.71 -8.15
CA THR A 230 -33.10 17.81 -7.33
C THR A 230 -31.82 17.65 -8.18
N LEU A 231 -31.82 16.80 -9.22
CA LEU A 231 -30.72 16.76 -10.20
C LEU A 231 -30.54 18.09 -10.93
N ASN A 232 -31.63 18.71 -11.40
CA ASN A 232 -31.57 20.02 -12.05
C ASN A 232 -30.95 21.10 -11.15
N GLN A 233 -31.25 21.07 -9.83
CA GLN A 233 -30.68 22.00 -8.85
C GLN A 233 -29.19 21.72 -8.62
N ALA A 234 -28.80 20.45 -8.49
CA ALA A 234 -27.42 20.07 -8.26
C ALA A 234 -26.50 20.36 -9.47
N GLU A 235 -26.99 20.10 -10.69
CA GLU A 235 -26.30 20.46 -11.93
C GLU A 235 -26.18 21.99 -12.07
N SER A 236 -27.20 22.77 -11.69
CA SER A 236 -27.09 24.23 -11.67
C SER A 236 -26.05 24.75 -10.66
N VAL A 237 -25.82 24.05 -9.54
CA VAL A 237 -24.72 24.37 -8.62
C VAL A 237 -23.37 24.01 -9.26
N GLN A 238 -23.27 22.84 -9.91
CA GLN A 238 -22.07 22.40 -10.64
C GLN A 238 -21.67 23.40 -11.75
N GLU A 239 -22.63 24.00 -12.46
CA GLU A 239 -22.41 25.04 -13.48
C GLU A 239 -21.81 26.35 -12.92
N THR A 240 -21.93 26.61 -11.61
CA THR A 240 -21.35 27.82 -10.98
C THR A 240 -19.91 27.63 -10.47
N TRP A 241 -19.30 26.45 -10.68
CA TRP A 241 -17.95 26.17 -10.21
C TRP A 241 -16.86 26.83 -11.07
N GLU A 242 -16.21 27.86 -10.52
CA GLU A 242 -15.05 28.54 -11.10
C GLU A 242 -13.90 27.55 -11.41
N PRO A 243 -13.15 27.69 -12.52
CA PRO A 243 -12.01 26.83 -12.84
C PRO A 243 -10.92 26.87 -11.75
N ILE A 244 -10.30 25.72 -11.47
CA ILE A 244 -9.36 25.59 -10.34
C ILE A 244 -8.12 26.48 -10.50
N GLY A 245 -7.70 26.77 -11.74
CA GLY A 245 -6.58 27.68 -12.03
C GLY A 245 -6.87 29.17 -11.77
N ASP A 246 -8.15 29.54 -11.61
CA ASP A 246 -8.57 30.92 -11.32
C ASP A 246 -8.79 31.16 -9.81
N LEU A 247 -8.73 30.10 -8.99
CA LEU A 247 -8.90 30.17 -7.54
C LEU A 247 -7.64 30.68 -6.83
N PHE A 248 -7.84 31.44 -5.75
CA PHE A 248 -6.74 31.79 -4.85
C PHE A 248 -6.30 30.57 -4.03
N ILE A 249 -4.98 30.40 -3.89
CA ILE A 249 -4.37 29.28 -3.16
C ILE A 249 -4.90 29.17 -1.72
N ASP A 250 -5.12 30.32 -1.08
CA ASP A 250 -5.59 30.42 0.31
C ASP A 250 -7.08 30.04 0.49
N SER A 251 -7.92 30.14 -0.54
CA SER A 251 -9.33 29.72 -0.48
C SER A 251 -9.55 28.26 -0.88
N LEU A 252 -8.53 27.56 -1.39
CA LEU A 252 -8.62 26.13 -1.72
C LEU A 252 -9.17 25.25 -0.58
N PRO A 253 -8.81 25.43 0.72
CA PRO A 253 -9.43 24.68 1.83
C PRO A 253 -10.94 24.88 1.92
N GLU A 254 -11.41 26.11 1.67
CA GLU A 254 -12.81 26.52 1.76
C GLU A 254 -13.61 25.89 0.62
N HIS A 255 -13.07 25.92 -0.60
CA HIS A 255 -13.66 25.22 -1.75
C HIS A 255 -13.66 23.68 -1.58
N ILE A 256 -12.63 23.10 -0.96
CA ILE A 256 -12.61 21.66 -0.60
C ILE A 256 -13.73 21.35 0.41
N GLN A 257 -13.93 22.18 1.44
CA GLN A 257 -14.98 21.99 2.43
C GLN A 257 -16.38 22.15 1.82
N ALA A 258 -16.59 23.19 1.00
CA ALA A 258 -17.86 23.40 0.29
C ALA A 258 -18.21 22.23 -0.64
N THR A 259 -17.23 21.69 -1.38
CA THR A 259 -17.43 20.53 -2.27
C THR A 259 -17.79 19.26 -1.49
N LYS A 260 -17.24 19.08 -0.28
CA LYS A 260 -17.60 17.96 0.62
C LYS A 260 -19.02 18.11 1.18
N LEU A 261 -19.39 19.29 1.66
CA LEU A 261 -20.73 19.55 2.18
C LEU A 261 -21.79 19.32 1.09
N PHE A 262 -21.55 19.79 -0.13
CA PHE A 262 -22.41 19.51 -1.29
C PHE A 262 -22.52 18.01 -1.61
N GLN A 263 -21.43 17.24 -1.45
CA GLN A 263 -21.46 15.77 -1.60
C GLN A 263 -22.30 15.09 -0.50
N GLU A 264 -22.29 15.61 0.73
CA GLU A 264 -23.11 15.11 1.85
C GLU A 264 -24.59 15.51 1.70
N GLU A 265 -24.89 16.72 1.23
CA GLU A 265 -26.26 17.20 0.93
C GLU A 265 -26.96 16.34 -0.14
N LEU A 266 -26.19 15.79 -1.10
CA LEU A 266 -26.70 14.88 -2.14
C LEU A 266 -26.85 13.42 -1.68
N SER A 267 -26.59 13.11 -0.41
CA SER A 267 -26.77 11.74 0.12
C SER A 267 -28.20 11.18 -0.03
N PRO A 268 -29.32 11.93 0.13
CA PRO A 268 -30.67 11.37 -0.05
C PRO A 268 -30.96 10.98 -1.50
N MET A 269 -30.35 11.65 -2.48
CA MET A 269 -30.49 11.33 -3.91
C MET A 269 -29.96 9.91 -4.21
N LYS A 270 -28.91 9.48 -3.51
CA LYS A 270 -28.36 8.11 -3.63
C LYS A 270 -29.40 7.06 -3.30
N ASP A 271 -30.12 7.25 -2.19
CA ASP A 271 -31.10 6.29 -1.69
C ASP A 271 -32.41 6.37 -2.47
N GLY A 272 -32.81 7.56 -2.93
CA GLY A 272 -33.92 7.74 -3.87
C GLY A 272 -33.68 7.04 -5.21
N VAL A 273 -32.52 7.28 -5.85
CA VAL A 273 -32.16 6.57 -7.10
C VAL A 273 -32.14 5.05 -6.88
N LYS A 274 -31.63 4.58 -5.73
CA LYS A 274 -31.67 3.15 -5.39
C LYS A 274 -33.11 2.63 -5.30
N LEU A 275 -34.00 3.32 -4.57
CA LEU A 275 -35.40 2.93 -4.38
C LEU A 275 -36.12 2.75 -5.73
N VAL A 276 -35.95 3.69 -6.67
CA VAL A 276 -36.60 3.58 -7.99
C VAL A 276 -36.10 2.37 -8.78
N ASN A 277 -34.79 2.11 -8.77
CA ASN A 277 -34.24 0.93 -9.44
C ASN A 277 -34.68 -0.39 -8.76
N ASP A 278 -34.72 -0.43 -7.42
CA ASP A 278 -35.20 -1.59 -6.64
C ASP A 278 -36.70 -1.87 -6.93
N LEU A 279 -37.54 -0.83 -7.04
CA LEU A 279 -38.97 -0.95 -7.39
C LEU A 279 -39.17 -1.36 -8.87
N ALA A 280 -38.44 -0.76 -9.80
CA ALA A 280 -38.48 -1.12 -11.21
C ALA A 280 -38.06 -2.59 -11.43
N HIS A 281 -37.09 -3.09 -10.67
CA HIS A 281 -36.68 -4.49 -10.70
C HIS A 281 -37.76 -5.43 -10.12
N GLN A 282 -38.44 -5.05 -9.05
CA GLN A 282 -39.57 -5.82 -8.50
C GLN A 282 -40.75 -5.94 -9.48
N LEU A 283 -41.05 -4.87 -10.22
CA LEU A 283 -42.05 -4.90 -11.29
C LEU A 283 -41.62 -5.83 -12.44
N ALA A 284 -40.35 -5.76 -12.87
CA ALA A 284 -39.82 -6.65 -13.90
C ALA A 284 -39.81 -8.14 -13.48
N ILE A 285 -39.57 -8.46 -12.21
CA ILE A 285 -39.72 -9.81 -11.65
C ILE A 285 -41.19 -10.28 -11.68
N SER A 286 -42.14 -9.34 -11.64
CA SER A 286 -43.58 -9.59 -11.67
C SER A 286 -44.18 -9.61 -13.09
N ASP A 287 -43.35 -9.70 -14.14
CA ASP A 287 -43.74 -9.61 -15.56
C ASP A 287 -44.41 -8.28 -15.96
N VAL A 288 -44.17 -7.21 -15.18
CA VAL A 288 -44.66 -5.85 -15.45
C VAL A 288 -43.49 -4.98 -15.91
N HIS A 289 -43.27 -4.90 -17.21
CA HIS A 289 -42.28 -3.99 -17.78
C HIS A 289 -42.76 -2.55 -17.77
N LEU A 290 -41.93 -1.63 -17.26
CA LEU A 290 -42.12 -0.18 -17.38
C LEU A 290 -42.28 0.21 -18.86
N SER A 291 -43.12 1.22 -19.12
CA SER A 291 -43.25 1.78 -20.46
C SER A 291 -41.97 2.47 -20.94
N MET A 292 -41.83 2.60 -22.27
CA MET A 292 -40.62 3.11 -22.91
C MET A 292 -40.24 4.54 -22.46
N GLU A 293 -41.22 5.35 -22.07
CA GLU A 293 -41.00 6.70 -21.55
C GLU A 293 -40.43 6.66 -20.13
N ASN A 294 -41.02 5.84 -19.25
CA ASN A 294 -40.55 5.66 -17.88
C ASN A 294 -39.15 4.99 -17.82
N SER A 295 -38.88 4.00 -18.68
CA SER A 295 -37.54 3.38 -18.78
C SER A 295 -36.48 4.40 -19.18
N ARG A 296 -36.73 5.19 -20.25
CA ARG A 296 -35.81 6.24 -20.70
C ARG A 296 -35.58 7.31 -19.64
N ALA A 297 -36.62 7.73 -18.92
CA ALA A 297 -36.49 8.72 -17.85
C ALA A 297 -35.66 8.17 -16.67
N LEU A 298 -35.82 6.89 -16.31
CA LEU A 298 -35.01 6.24 -15.29
C LEU A 298 -33.55 6.07 -15.75
N GLU A 299 -33.31 5.68 -17.00
CA GLU A 299 -31.98 5.64 -17.62
C GLU A 299 -31.31 7.04 -17.62
N GLN A 300 -32.05 8.10 -17.92
CA GLN A 300 -31.58 9.49 -17.88
C GLN A 300 -31.23 9.95 -16.44
N ILE A 301 -32.07 9.65 -15.45
CA ILE A 301 -31.78 9.94 -14.03
C ILE A 301 -30.52 9.18 -13.57
N ASN A 302 -30.43 7.88 -13.88
CA ASN A 302 -29.27 7.05 -13.54
C ASN A 302 -27.95 7.55 -14.16
N THR A 303 -27.98 7.94 -15.45
CA THR A 303 -26.80 8.44 -16.16
C THR A 303 -26.36 9.82 -15.66
N ARG A 304 -27.29 10.76 -15.50
CA ARG A 304 -27.02 12.12 -14.95
C ARG A 304 -26.47 12.05 -13.52
N TRP A 305 -27.10 11.29 -12.64
CA TRP A 305 -26.62 11.07 -11.27
C TRP A 305 -25.19 10.53 -11.24
N LYS A 306 -24.87 9.55 -12.10
CA LYS A 306 -23.52 8.99 -12.20
C LYS A 306 -22.51 10.00 -12.75
N GLN A 307 -22.89 10.85 -13.71
CA GLN A 307 -22.04 11.93 -14.23
C GLN A 307 -21.76 13.00 -13.17
N LEU A 308 -22.79 13.43 -12.43
CA LEU A 308 -22.67 14.36 -11.31
C LEU A 308 -21.76 13.79 -10.21
N GLN A 309 -21.94 12.51 -9.82
CA GLN A 309 -21.05 11.83 -8.87
C GLN A 309 -19.58 11.82 -9.33
N VAL A 310 -19.31 11.54 -10.60
CA VAL A 310 -17.94 11.58 -11.15
C VAL A 310 -17.40 13.01 -11.08
N SER A 311 -18.14 14.01 -11.55
CA SER A 311 -17.68 15.40 -11.54
C SER A 311 -17.45 15.98 -10.14
N ILE A 312 -18.24 15.59 -9.13
CA ILE A 312 -18.00 15.96 -7.72
C ILE A 312 -16.68 15.36 -7.22
N ASN A 313 -16.45 14.07 -7.48
CA ASN A 313 -15.23 13.40 -7.04
C ASN A 313 -13.99 13.94 -7.76
N ASP A 314 -14.08 14.20 -9.07
CA ASP A 314 -12.98 14.79 -9.85
C ASP A 314 -12.71 16.25 -9.43
N ARG A 315 -13.74 17.06 -9.18
CA ARG A 315 -13.59 18.42 -8.62
C ARG A 315 -12.89 18.37 -7.26
N LEU A 316 -13.37 17.52 -6.36
CA LEU A 316 -12.81 17.36 -5.01
C LEU A 316 -11.36 16.87 -5.05
N LYS A 317 -11.05 15.92 -5.93
CA LYS A 317 -9.69 15.42 -6.16
C LYS A 317 -8.77 16.52 -6.69
N HIS A 318 -9.14 17.20 -7.78
CA HIS A 318 -8.30 18.25 -8.36
C HIS A 318 -8.08 19.44 -7.41
N LEU A 319 -9.07 19.79 -6.57
CA LEU A 319 -8.88 20.78 -5.50
C LEU A 319 -7.88 20.30 -4.44
N GLN A 320 -7.93 19.02 -4.04
CA GLN A 320 -6.96 18.43 -3.10
C GLN A 320 -5.55 18.30 -3.71
N ASP A 321 -5.44 17.96 -5.00
CA ASP A 321 -4.19 17.96 -5.75
C ASP A 321 -3.61 19.37 -5.79
N ALA A 322 -4.39 20.38 -6.18
CA ALA A 322 -3.96 21.79 -6.19
C ALA A 322 -3.55 22.29 -4.79
N HIS A 323 -4.29 21.93 -3.74
CA HIS A 323 -3.95 22.33 -2.38
C HIS A 323 -2.69 21.63 -1.85
N ARG A 324 -2.42 20.37 -2.25
CA ARG A 324 -1.14 19.69 -1.95
C ARG A 324 0.03 20.34 -2.69
N ASP A 325 -0.16 20.67 -3.96
CA ASP A 325 0.93 21.04 -4.86
C ASP A 325 1.21 22.55 -4.90
N PHE A 326 0.26 23.40 -4.50
CA PHE A 326 0.42 24.86 -4.43
C PHE A 326 0.09 25.48 -3.07
N GLY A 327 -0.55 24.74 -2.14
CA GLY A 327 -0.94 25.27 -0.83
C GLY A 327 0.23 25.63 0.09
N PRO A 328 -0.03 26.21 1.28
CA PRO A 328 1.01 26.74 2.18
C PRO A 328 2.05 25.73 2.71
N GLY A 329 1.87 24.43 2.48
CA GLY A 329 2.86 23.38 2.78
C GLY A 329 3.56 22.80 1.55
N SER A 330 3.40 23.41 0.38
CA SER A 330 3.92 22.90 -0.89
C SER A 330 5.38 23.30 -1.13
N GLN A 331 6.17 22.40 -1.72
CA GLN A 331 7.55 22.67 -2.12
C GLN A 331 7.66 22.97 -3.62
N HIS A 332 6.56 23.20 -4.33
CA HIS A 332 6.53 23.22 -5.79
C HIS A 332 7.32 24.38 -6.39
N PHE A 333 7.46 25.53 -5.69
CA PHE A 333 8.32 26.63 -6.16
C PHE A 333 9.79 26.19 -6.33
N LEU A 334 10.24 25.20 -5.55
CA LEU A 334 11.59 24.61 -5.65
C LEU A 334 11.76 23.68 -6.85
N SER A 335 10.71 23.30 -7.58
CA SER A 335 10.85 22.56 -8.86
C SER A 335 11.79 23.28 -9.85
N THR A 336 11.85 24.61 -9.75
CA THR A 336 12.69 25.50 -10.57
C THR A 336 14.18 25.51 -10.18
N SER A 337 14.60 24.79 -9.12
CA SER A 337 16.03 24.67 -8.73
C SER A 337 16.85 23.87 -9.77
N VAL A 338 16.19 22.90 -10.40
CA VAL A 338 16.72 21.98 -11.42
C VAL A 338 16.19 22.30 -12.82
N GLN A 339 16.82 21.67 -13.82
CA GLN A 339 16.48 21.80 -15.24
C GLN A 339 16.69 20.46 -15.94
N VAL A 340 15.93 20.20 -17.01
CA VAL A 340 16.03 19.01 -17.88
C VAL A 340 17.50 18.67 -18.18
N PRO A 341 17.98 17.43 -17.98
CA PRO A 341 17.21 16.18 -17.76
C PRO A 341 16.81 15.89 -16.30
N TRP A 342 16.98 16.84 -15.38
CA TRP A 342 16.67 16.66 -13.96
C TRP A 342 15.28 17.15 -13.57
N GLU A 343 14.62 16.40 -12.69
CA GLU A 343 13.35 16.73 -12.04
C GLU A 343 13.53 16.62 -10.51
N ARG A 344 12.83 17.49 -9.76
CA ARG A 344 12.78 17.48 -8.29
C ARG A 344 11.47 16.84 -7.83
N ALA A 345 11.56 15.67 -7.22
CA ALA A 345 10.43 14.93 -6.66
C ALA A 345 10.45 14.93 -5.13
N ILE A 346 9.34 14.55 -4.50
CA ILE A 346 9.17 14.53 -3.05
C ILE A 346 8.83 13.11 -2.61
N SER A 347 9.54 12.59 -1.61
CA SER A 347 9.28 11.27 -1.02
C SER A 347 8.08 11.29 -0.06
N PRO A 348 7.51 10.13 0.34
CA PRO A 348 6.43 10.07 1.33
C PRO A 348 6.75 10.80 2.64
N ASN A 349 8.03 10.79 3.05
CA ASN A 349 8.54 11.47 4.26
C ASN A 349 8.73 12.99 4.06
N LYS A 350 8.18 13.60 2.99
CA LYS A 350 8.35 15.01 2.59
C LYS A 350 9.79 15.44 2.25
N VAL A 351 10.76 14.53 2.29
CA VAL A 351 12.15 14.76 1.89
C VAL A 351 12.25 14.82 0.36
N PRO A 352 12.90 15.84 -0.24
CA PRO A 352 13.11 15.90 -1.69
C PRO A 352 14.19 14.92 -2.17
N TYR A 353 14.02 14.47 -3.40
CA TYR A 353 15.01 13.70 -4.15
C TYR A 353 14.96 14.11 -5.64
N TYR A 354 15.99 13.75 -6.39
CA TYR A 354 16.18 14.21 -7.76
C TYR A 354 16.20 13.03 -8.73
N ILE A 355 15.48 13.17 -9.83
CA ILE A 355 15.34 12.17 -10.88
C ILE A 355 16.12 12.66 -12.09
N ASN A 356 17.01 11.83 -12.64
CA ASN A 356 17.66 12.09 -13.92
C ASN A 356 17.03 11.21 -15.01
N HIS A 357 16.22 11.81 -15.86
CA HIS A 357 15.49 11.11 -16.92
C HIS A 357 16.40 10.54 -18.01
N GLN A 358 17.55 11.17 -18.26
CA GLN A 358 18.54 10.70 -19.24
C GLN A 358 19.33 9.49 -18.74
N ALA A 359 19.69 9.47 -17.46
CA ALA A 359 20.43 8.38 -16.83
C ALA A 359 19.54 7.24 -16.28
N GLN A 360 18.23 7.47 -16.15
CA GLN A 360 17.27 6.60 -15.45
C GLN A 360 17.65 6.32 -13.98
N THR A 361 18.22 7.32 -13.30
CA THR A 361 18.70 7.23 -11.90
C THR A 361 18.02 8.24 -10.99
N THR A 362 17.81 7.88 -9.73
CA THR A 362 17.41 8.81 -8.66
C THR A 362 18.55 9.03 -7.66
N CYS A 363 18.63 10.22 -7.06
CA CYS A 363 19.60 10.52 -6.00
C CYS A 363 19.05 11.50 -4.97
N TRP A 364 19.57 11.43 -3.74
CA TRP A 364 19.23 12.37 -2.67
C TRP A 364 19.95 13.72 -2.78
N ASP A 365 21.08 13.78 -3.47
CA ASP A 365 21.84 15.02 -3.66
C ASP A 365 21.28 15.82 -4.84
N HIS A 366 21.16 17.14 -4.67
CA HIS A 366 20.84 18.06 -5.77
C HIS A 366 21.98 18.02 -6.80
N PRO A 367 21.73 18.04 -8.13
CA PRO A 367 22.79 17.86 -9.13
C PRO A 367 23.97 18.84 -8.99
N LYS A 368 23.71 20.11 -8.64
CA LYS A 368 24.77 21.09 -8.36
C LYS A 368 25.47 20.89 -7.01
N MET A 369 24.88 20.16 -6.06
CA MET A 369 25.59 19.68 -4.86
C MET A 369 26.52 18.52 -5.22
N THR A 370 26.10 17.59 -6.09
CA THR A 370 26.96 16.52 -6.61
C THR A 370 28.18 17.10 -7.36
N GLU A 371 27.96 18.08 -8.24
CA GLU A 371 29.02 18.84 -8.92
C GLU A 371 29.96 19.52 -7.89
N LEU A 372 29.40 20.24 -6.92
CA LEU A 372 30.16 20.88 -5.86
C LEU A 372 31.06 19.88 -5.11
N TYR A 373 30.51 18.76 -4.64
CA TYR A 373 31.26 17.69 -3.96
C TYR A 373 32.39 17.11 -4.84
N GLN A 374 32.15 16.94 -6.15
CA GLN A 374 33.19 16.51 -7.09
C GLN A 374 34.35 17.54 -7.13
N THR A 375 34.07 18.84 -7.22
CA THR A 375 35.14 19.85 -7.15
C THR A 375 35.90 19.80 -5.82
N LEU A 376 35.26 19.46 -4.69
CA LEU A 376 35.93 19.38 -3.39
C LEU A 376 37.07 18.34 -3.36
N ALA A 377 37.07 17.37 -4.29
CA ALA A 377 38.15 16.39 -4.43
C ALA A 377 39.50 17.03 -4.82
N ASP A 378 39.52 18.15 -5.56
CA ASP A 378 40.74 18.88 -5.92
C ASP A 378 41.58 19.27 -4.70
N LEU A 379 40.92 19.50 -3.57
CA LEU A 379 41.54 19.96 -2.32
C LEU A 379 42.20 18.81 -1.54
N ASN A 380 42.01 17.54 -1.95
CA ASN A 380 42.64 16.38 -1.32
C ASN A 380 44.18 16.40 -1.43
N ASN A 381 44.75 17.22 -2.32
CA ASN A 381 46.20 17.46 -2.40
C ASN A 381 46.77 18.34 -1.26
N ILE A 382 45.91 18.96 -0.43
CA ILE A 382 46.31 19.75 0.74
C ILE A 382 46.70 18.79 1.87
N LYS A 383 47.96 18.84 2.28
CA LYS A 383 48.54 17.94 3.31
C LYS A 383 47.96 18.18 4.70
N TYR A 384 47.61 19.42 5.02
CA TYR A 384 47.12 19.82 6.35
C TYR A 384 45.59 19.75 6.42
N SER A 385 45.05 18.78 7.15
CA SER A 385 43.61 18.49 7.25
C SER A 385 42.74 19.69 7.63
N ALA A 386 43.16 20.50 8.61
CA ALA A 386 42.41 21.67 9.07
C ALA A 386 42.23 22.71 7.93
N TYR A 387 43.26 22.95 7.12
CA TYR A 387 43.17 23.83 5.95
C TYR A 387 42.39 23.19 4.80
N ARG A 388 42.56 21.88 4.58
CA ARG A 388 41.81 21.14 3.55
C ARG A 388 40.30 21.24 3.80
N THR A 389 39.88 20.93 5.03
CA THR A 389 38.48 20.99 5.46
C THR A 389 37.96 22.43 5.43
N ALA A 390 38.73 23.40 5.93
CA ALA A 390 38.34 24.81 5.85
C ALA A 390 38.20 25.33 4.41
N MET A 391 39.04 24.90 3.47
CA MET A 391 38.91 25.27 2.06
C MET A 391 37.77 24.53 1.35
N LYS A 392 37.48 23.29 1.74
CA LYS A 392 36.26 22.56 1.31
C LYS A 392 35.01 23.31 1.78
N LEU A 393 34.93 23.62 3.07
CA LEU A 393 33.84 24.41 3.65
C LEU A 393 33.73 25.80 3.03
N ARG A 394 34.84 26.49 2.73
CA ARG A 394 34.81 27.81 2.07
C ARG A 394 34.18 27.78 0.68
N ARG A 395 34.34 26.67 -0.07
CA ARG A 395 33.64 26.46 -1.35
C ARG A 395 32.14 26.24 -1.13
N VAL A 396 31.76 25.38 -0.17
CA VAL A 396 30.35 25.16 0.21
C VAL A 396 29.69 26.47 0.66
N GLN A 397 30.33 27.20 1.57
CA GLN A 397 29.85 28.49 2.11
C GLN A 397 29.50 29.51 1.02
N LYS A 398 30.28 29.55 -0.07
CA LYS A 398 30.05 30.41 -1.24
C LYS A 398 28.99 29.89 -2.18
N ALA A 399 28.97 28.58 -2.44
CA ALA A 399 27.95 27.94 -3.27
C ALA A 399 26.55 28.10 -2.66
N LEU A 400 26.45 28.02 -1.33
CA LEU A 400 25.25 28.28 -0.54
C LEU A 400 25.03 29.78 -0.26
N ARG A 401 25.91 30.69 -0.68
CA ARG A 401 25.84 32.15 -0.45
C ARG A 401 25.80 32.61 1.03
N LEU A 402 25.85 31.69 1.99
CA LEU A 402 25.81 31.95 3.44
C LEU A 402 26.98 32.82 3.92
N ASP A 403 28.06 32.96 3.14
CA ASP A 403 29.14 33.90 3.46
C ASP A 403 28.77 35.39 3.32
N MET A 404 27.61 35.71 2.72
CA MET A 404 27.07 37.07 2.63
C MET A 404 26.10 37.43 3.78
N MET A 405 25.59 36.43 4.49
CA MET A 405 24.59 36.56 5.57
C MET A 405 25.27 36.80 6.92
N THR A 406 24.72 37.68 7.76
CA THR A 406 25.23 37.93 9.12
C THR A 406 24.53 37.06 10.17
N LEU A 407 25.19 36.85 11.32
CA LEU A 407 24.57 36.21 12.48
C LEU A 407 23.43 37.05 13.08
N ALA A 408 23.43 38.38 12.91
CA ALA A 408 22.34 39.26 13.35
C ALA A 408 21.06 39.02 12.53
N THR A 409 21.17 39.07 11.19
CA THR A 409 20.07 38.73 10.26
C THR A 409 19.50 37.34 10.57
N ALA A 410 20.37 36.35 10.81
CA ALA A 410 19.95 34.99 11.16
C ALA A 410 19.22 34.91 12.52
N LEU A 411 19.65 35.68 13.53
CA LEU A 411 18.97 35.76 14.83
C LEU A 411 17.57 36.37 14.71
N GLU A 412 17.40 37.40 13.89
CA GLU A 412 16.10 38.04 13.63
C GLU A 412 15.12 37.04 13.00
N LEU A 413 15.57 36.30 11.97
CA LEU A 413 14.79 35.23 11.34
C LEU A 413 14.44 34.09 12.31
N PHE A 414 15.36 33.68 13.20
CA PHE A 414 15.09 32.67 14.23
C PHE A 414 14.11 33.15 15.32
N ASN A 415 13.91 34.46 15.46
CA ASN A 415 12.88 35.03 16.34
C ASN A 415 11.52 35.10 15.65
N GLU A 416 11.48 35.51 14.36
CA GLU A 416 10.26 35.57 13.55
C GLU A 416 9.61 34.19 13.36
N HIS A 417 10.40 33.14 13.11
CA HIS A 417 9.92 31.76 12.95
C HIS A 417 9.79 30.99 14.30
N GLU A 418 9.71 31.71 15.43
CA GLU A 418 9.56 31.19 16.80
C GLU A 418 10.57 30.10 17.25
N LEU A 419 11.69 29.92 16.54
CA LEU A 419 12.69 28.84 16.73
C LEU A 419 13.54 28.96 18.02
N GLN A 420 13.00 29.55 19.10
CA GLN A 420 13.72 29.70 20.37
C GLN A 420 14.12 28.36 21.00
N PRO A 421 13.21 27.37 21.24
CA PRO A 421 13.59 26.10 21.85
C PRO A 421 14.52 25.27 20.95
N SER A 422 15.76 25.03 21.41
CA SER A 422 16.77 24.22 20.73
C SER A 422 16.33 22.77 20.44
N ASP A 423 15.43 22.23 21.26
CA ASP A 423 14.89 20.87 21.16
C ASP A 423 13.68 20.74 20.22
N HIS A 424 13.20 21.83 19.59
CA HIS A 424 12.15 21.75 18.59
C HIS A 424 12.56 20.87 17.39
N MET A 425 11.62 20.06 16.90
CA MET A 425 11.81 19.12 15.81
C MET A 425 11.14 19.66 14.55
N MET A 426 11.88 20.47 13.79
CA MET A 426 11.45 21.01 12.51
C MET A 426 11.26 19.91 11.48
N ASP A 427 10.26 20.04 10.61
CA ASP A 427 10.13 19.21 9.41
C ASP A 427 10.82 19.87 8.19
N VAL A 428 10.79 19.19 7.04
CA VAL A 428 11.40 19.70 5.79
C VAL A 428 10.76 21.01 5.31
N VAL A 429 9.46 21.22 5.54
CA VAL A 429 8.72 22.40 5.10
C VAL A 429 9.04 23.60 5.99
N GLU A 430 9.11 23.42 7.31
CA GLU A 430 9.59 24.46 8.24
C GLU A 430 11.02 24.91 7.89
N VAL A 431 11.93 23.96 7.62
CA VAL A 431 13.30 24.28 7.19
C VAL A 431 13.31 25.02 5.84
N ILE A 432 12.43 24.67 4.90
CA ILE A 432 12.27 25.39 3.64
C ILE A 432 11.80 26.84 3.91
N HIS A 433 10.75 27.05 4.70
CA HIS A 433 10.24 28.40 4.98
C HIS A 433 11.30 29.29 5.64
N CYS A 434 12.02 28.77 6.64
CA CYS A 434 13.12 29.49 7.29
C CYS A 434 14.25 29.84 6.31
N LEU A 435 14.55 28.96 5.35
CA LEU A 435 15.55 29.22 4.30
C LEU A 435 15.04 30.22 3.25
N THR A 436 13.75 30.19 2.89
CA THR A 436 13.14 31.11 1.93
C THR A 436 13.22 32.55 2.46
N SER A 437 12.70 32.83 3.66
CA SER A 437 12.79 34.15 4.29
C SER A 437 14.23 34.64 4.46
N LEU A 438 15.17 33.71 4.71
CA LEU A 438 16.60 34.00 4.81
C LEU A 438 17.20 34.49 3.49
N TYR A 439 16.85 33.87 2.36
CA TYR A 439 17.37 34.28 1.05
C TYR A 439 16.64 35.47 0.45
N GLU A 440 15.33 35.62 0.70
CA GLU A 440 14.56 36.81 0.33
C GLU A 440 15.12 38.05 1.04
N ARG A 441 15.28 38.02 2.37
CA ARG A 441 15.90 39.14 3.10
C ARG A 441 17.36 39.37 2.71
N LEU A 442 18.10 38.35 2.30
CA LEU A 442 19.46 38.51 1.76
C LEU A 442 19.49 39.19 0.38
N GLU A 443 18.46 38.99 -0.44
CA GLU A 443 18.28 39.70 -1.72
C GLU A 443 17.90 41.16 -1.46
N GLU A 444 16.96 41.42 -0.55
CA GLU A 444 16.55 42.77 -0.11
C GLU A 444 17.70 43.58 0.50
N GLU A 445 18.40 43.05 1.52
CA GLU A 445 19.49 43.73 2.23
C GLU A 445 20.65 44.14 1.30
N ARG A 446 20.86 43.38 0.22
CA ARG A 446 22.07 43.50 -0.61
C ARG A 446 21.82 44.09 -1.99
N GLY A 447 20.58 44.06 -2.50
CA GLY A 447 20.27 44.47 -3.88
C GLY A 447 21.00 43.61 -4.93
N ILE A 448 21.25 42.33 -4.61
CA ILE A 448 21.94 41.37 -5.49
C ILE A 448 20.94 40.32 -5.91
N LEU A 449 20.81 40.07 -7.21
CA LEU A 449 19.96 38.99 -7.73
C LEU A 449 20.40 37.63 -7.15
N VAL A 450 19.52 36.99 -6.38
CA VAL A 450 19.68 35.65 -5.81
C VAL A 450 18.70 34.72 -6.50
N ASN A 451 19.16 33.56 -6.97
CA ASN A 451 18.23 32.49 -7.34
C ASN A 451 17.75 31.83 -6.04
N VAL A 452 16.71 32.41 -5.43
CA VAL A 452 16.16 31.97 -4.14
C VAL A 452 15.79 30.48 -4.17
N PRO A 453 15.04 29.94 -5.15
CA PRO A 453 14.72 28.51 -5.19
C PRO A 453 15.96 27.61 -5.18
N LEU A 454 16.98 27.93 -5.97
CA LEU A 454 18.23 27.17 -5.98
C LEU A 454 19.00 27.28 -4.65
N CYS A 455 19.05 28.47 -4.03
CA CYS A 455 19.77 28.67 -2.79
C CYS A 455 19.10 27.96 -1.61
N VAL A 456 17.77 27.97 -1.54
CA VAL A 456 16.97 27.20 -0.59
C VAL A 456 17.24 25.71 -0.77
N ASP A 457 17.07 25.17 -1.97
CA ASP A 457 17.15 23.73 -2.22
C ASP A 457 18.57 23.18 -2.02
N MET A 458 19.60 23.93 -2.43
CA MET A 458 21.01 23.60 -2.16
C MET A 458 21.35 23.60 -0.66
N SER A 459 20.87 24.60 0.10
CA SER A 459 21.13 24.67 1.55
C SER A 459 20.35 23.63 2.33
N LEU A 460 19.09 23.38 1.96
CA LEU A 460 18.31 22.25 2.48
C LEU A 460 19.06 20.93 2.24
N ASN A 461 19.55 20.71 1.02
CA ASN A 461 20.27 19.51 0.65
C ASN A 461 21.58 19.34 1.44
N TRP A 462 22.31 20.43 1.69
CA TRP A 462 23.47 20.42 2.58
C TRP A 462 23.11 20.14 4.04
N LEU A 463 22.07 20.78 4.59
CA LEU A 463 21.64 20.62 5.97
C LEU A 463 21.11 19.20 6.24
N LEU A 464 20.30 18.64 5.34
CA LEU A 464 19.87 17.24 5.40
C LEU A 464 21.07 16.29 5.28
N ASN A 465 22.07 16.60 4.45
CA ASN A 465 23.31 15.82 4.39
C ASN A 465 24.09 15.81 5.70
N VAL A 466 24.23 16.95 6.37
CA VAL A 466 24.96 17.05 7.65
C VAL A 466 24.18 16.45 8.82
N PHE A 467 22.87 16.68 8.91
CA PHE A 467 22.08 16.42 10.13
C PHE A 467 20.94 15.40 10.00
N ASP A 468 20.44 15.11 8.79
CA ASP A 468 19.44 14.05 8.52
C ASP A 468 19.95 13.06 7.45
N SER A 469 21.12 12.47 7.70
CA SER A 469 21.70 11.46 6.81
C SER A 469 20.83 10.21 6.63
N GLY A 470 19.82 10.01 7.49
CA GLY A 470 18.83 8.94 7.40
C GLY A 470 17.58 9.26 6.58
N ARG A 471 17.41 10.51 6.12
CA ARG A 471 16.21 10.99 5.39
C ARG A 471 14.89 10.73 6.14
N SER A 472 14.94 10.98 7.45
CA SER A 472 13.78 10.94 8.34
C SER A 472 12.77 12.06 8.07
N GLY A 473 13.19 13.15 7.43
CA GLY A 473 12.35 14.32 7.19
C GLY A 473 12.17 15.24 8.40
N LYS A 474 13.01 15.06 9.44
CA LYS A 474 12.98 15.87 10.66
C LYS A 474 14.38 16.29 11.09
N MET A 475 14.50 17.52 11.60
CA MET A 475 15.76 18.12 12.04
C MET A 475 15.55 18.91 13.33
N ARG A 476 16.49 18.83 14.28
CA ARG A 476 16.43 19.68 15.48
C ARG A 476 16.70 21.14 15.10
N ALA A 477 15.97 22.07 15.70
CA ALA A 477 16.23 23.51 15.57
C ALA A 477 17.68 23.84 15.95
N LEU A 478 18.26 23.20 16.97
CA LEU A 478 19.69 23.31 17.30
C LEU A 478 20.62 22.91 16.15
N SER A 479 20.31 21.85 15.41
CA SER A 479 21.11 21.38 14.27
C SER A 479 21.03 22.39 13.11
N PHE A 480 19.82 22.85 12.78
CA PHE A 480 19.59 23.90 11.77
C PHE A 480 20.37 25.18 12.10
N LYS A 481 20.15 25.75 13.30
CA LYS A 481 20.90 26.90 13.84
C LYS A 481 22.41 26.71 13.78
N THR A 482 22.91 25.53 14.15
CA THR A 482 24.36 25.24 14.15
C THR A 482 24.93 25.25 12.73
N GLY A 483 24.25 24.65 11.76
CA GLY A 483 24.67 24.65 10.36
C GLY A 483 24.75 26.07 9.78
N ILE A 484 23.70 26.87 9.99
CA ILE A 484 23.60 28.25 9.54
C ILE A 484 24.66 29.14 10.23
N ALA A 485 24.81 29.06 11.56
CA ALA A 485 25.77 29.87 12.30
C ALA A 485 27.23 29.48 12.05
N CYS A 486 27.54 28.21 11.78
CA CYS A 486 28.90 27.82 11.37
C CYS A 486 29.27 28.43 10.01
N LEU A 487 28.32 28.52 9.06
CA LEU A 487 28.55 28.97 7.70
C LEU A 487 28.27 30.47 7.43
N CYS A 488 27.72 31.23 8.37
CA CYS A 488 27.49 32.67 8.17
C CYS A 488 28.79 33.49 7.98
N GLY A 489 28.68 34.75 7.56
CA GLY A 489 29.81 35.67 7.31
C GLY A 489 30.44 36.31 8.57
N THR A 490 29.92 36.02 9.78
CA THR A 490 30.32 36.67 11.05
C THR A 490 31.64 36.15 11.65
N GLU A 491 32.26 36.97 12.52
CA GLU A 491 33.49 36.62 13.24
C GLU A 491 33.39 35.33 14.07
N VAL A 492 34.48 34.57 14.10
CA VAL A 492 34.54 33.28 14.80
C VAL A 492 34.25 33.36 16.31
N LYS A 493 34.59 34.48 16.97
CA LYS A 493 34.33 34.68 18.39
C LYS A 493 32.82 34.76 18.68
N GLU A 494 32.08 35.54 17.89
CA GLU A 494 30.64 35.70 18.01
C GLU A 494 29.91 34.39 17.68
N LYS A 495 30.37 33.68 16.64
CA LYS A 495 29.89 32.32 16.33
C LYS A 495 30.03 31.37 17.54
N PHE A 496 31.20 31.31 18.16
CA PHE A 496 31.41 30.47 19.36
C PHE A 496 30.52 30.91 20.53
N GLN A 497 30.35 32.21 20.75
CA GLN A 497 29.51 32.74 21.83
C GLN A 497 28.01 32.40 21.63
N TYR A 498 27.51 32.49 20.39
CA TYR A 498 26.15 32.08 20.04
C TYR A 498 25.96 30.56 20.13
N LEU A 499 26.87 29.78 19.55
CA LEU A 499 26.81 28.32 19.60
C LEU A 499 26.83 27.79 21.04
N PHE A 500 27.56 28.45 21.94
CA PHE A 500 27.50 28.17 23.37
C PHE A 500 26.14 28.55 23.99
N SER A 501 25.55 29.70 23.64
CA SER A 501 24.26 30.10 24.20
C SER A 501 23.08 29.22 23.78
N GLN A 502 23.17 28.51 22.64
CA GLN A 502 22.13 27.56 22.22
C GLN A 502 22.11 26.24 23.02
N VAL A 503 23.15 25.96 23.81
CA VAL A 503 23.22 24.80 24.72
C VAL A 503 23.42 25.18 26.20
N ALA A 504 23.68 26.44 26.52
CA ALA A 504 23.73 26.89 27.90
C ALA A 504 22.34 26.85 28.55
N ASN A 505 22.29 26.59 29.86
CA ASN A 505 21.06 26.65 30.63
C ASN A 505 20.58 28.10 30.84
N SER A 506 19.43 28.27 31.50
CA SER A 506 18.83 29.58 31.79
C SER A 506 19.67 30.50 32.70
N SER A 507 20.75 30.01 33.34
CA SER A 507 21.72 30.82 34.08
C SER A 507 23.04 31.06 33.32
N GLY A 508 23.10 30.71 32.03
CA GLY A 508 24.27 30.93 31.17
C GLY A 508 25.42 29.94 31.42
N LEU A 509 25.16 28.86 32.14
CA LEU A 509 26.13 27.82 32.48
C LEU A 509 25.93 26.58 31.60
N CYS A 510 27.03 25.89 31.31
CA CYS A 510 27.05 24.69 30.46
C CYS A 510 27.79 23.57 31.19
N ASP A 511 27.19 22.38 31.30
CA ASP A 511 27.84 21.19 31.87
C ASP A 511 28.45 20.30 30.77
N GLN A 512 28.98 19.13 31.16
CA GLN A 512 29.62 18.19 30.23
C GLN A 512 28.65 17.62 29.18
N ARG A 513 27.37 17.41 29.53
CA ARG A 513 26.33 16.94 28.59
C ARG A 513 26.00 18.03 27.59
N HIS A 514 25.75 19.26 28.06
CA HIS A 514 25.40 20.39 27.21
C HIS A 514 26.53 20.74 26.23
N LEU A 515 27.79 20.75 26.69
CA LEU A 515 28.95 20.92 25.81
C LEU A 515 29.11 19.74 24.85
N GLY A 516 28.85 18.51 25.31
CA GLY A 516 28.83 17.31 24.47
C GLY A 516 27.86 17.41 23.30
N ILE A 517 26.65 17.94 23.54
CA ILE A 517 25.66 18.19 22.47
C ILE A 517 26.22 19.19 21.45
N LEU A 518 26.72 20.36 21.88
CA LEU A 518 27.29 21.35 20.95
C LEU A 518 28.44 20.78 20.10
N LEU A 519 29.39 20.08 20.73
CA LEU A 519 30.50 19.46 20.01
C LEU A 519 30.01 18.37 19.07
N HIS A 520 28.95 17.63 19.42
CA HIS A 520 28.33 16.62 18.57
C HIS A 520 27.65 17.22 17.33
N GLU A 521 26.97 18.37 17.45
CA GLU A 521 26.45 19.07 16.27
C GLU A 521 27.58 19.59 15.39
N ALA A 522 28.60 20.22 15.99
CA ALA A 522 29.73 20.80 15.28
C ALA A 522 30.55 19.75 14.51
N ILE A 523 30.74 18.54 15.05
CA ILE A 523 31.55 17.49 14.41
C ILE A 523 30.84 16.84 13.19
N GLN A 524 29.52 17.03 13.01
CA GLN A 524 28.84 16.56 11.80
C GLN A 524 29.32 17.28 10.54
N VAL A 525 29.66 18.57 10.64
CA VAL A 525 30.10 19.40 9.51
C VAL A 525 31.38 18.86 8.84
N PRO A 526 32.48 18.54 9.56
CA PRO A 526 33.63 17.84 8.97
C PRO A 526 33.40 16.35 8.70
N ARG A 527 32.43 15.69 9.36
CA ARG A 527 32.03 14.30 9.06
C ARG A 527 31.43 14.19 7.66
N GLN A 528 30.56 15.11 7.26
CA GLN A 528 29.96 15.13 5.92
C GLN A 528 30.97 15.39 4.79
N LEU A 529 32.16 15.93 5.12
CA LEU A 529 33.26 16.09 4.16
C LEU A 529 34.25 14.92 4.14
N GLY A 530 34.01 13.87 4.95
CA GLY A 530 34.90 12.72 5.10
C GLY A 530 36.16 12.99 5.94
N GLU A 531 36.21 14.10 6.68
CA GLU A 531 37.43 14.61 7.34
C GLU A 531 37.45 14.37 8.86
N VAL A 532 36.36 13.87 9.46
CA VAL A 532 36.16 13.71 10.92
C VAL A 532 37.28 12.98 11.65
N ALA A 533 37.94 12.00 11.02
CA ALA A 533 39.08 11.30 11.59
C ALA A 533 40.25 12.24 11.96
N ALA A 534 40.40 13.36 11.26
CA ALA A 534 41.42 14.37 11.55
C ALA A 534 41.07 15.32 12.72
N PHE A 535 39.83 15.27 13.24
CA PHE A 535 39.30 16.19 14.25
C PHE A 535 38.95 15.50 15.58
N GLY A 536 39.45 14.28 15.79
CA GLY A 536 39.23 13.46 16.99
C GLY A 536 38.29 12.27 16.78
N GLY A 537 37.71 12.11 15.59
CA GLY A 537 36.66 11.13 15.33
C GLY A 537 35.28 11.62 15.80
N SER A 538 34.26 10.77 15.68
CA SER A 538 32.88 11.13 16.06
C SER A 538 32.64 11.18 17.57
N ASN A 539 33.57 10.66 18.38
CA ASN A 539 33.47 10.70 19.84
C ASN A 539 34.04 12.02 20.38
N VAL A 540 33.15 12.90 20.85
CA VAL A 540 33.50 14.24 21.35
C VAL A 540 33.93 14.28 22.81
N GLU A 541 33.77 13.18 23.55
CA GLU A 541 34.07 13.07 24.99
C GLU A 541 35.53 13.38 25.40
N PRO A 542 36.57 13.12 24.57
CA PRO A 542 37.91 13.64 24.83
C PRO A 542 38.00 15.17 24.80
N SER A 543 37.25 15.84 23.92
CA SER A 543 37.20 17.30 23.81
C SER A 543 36.38 17.92 24.94
N VAL A 544 35.25 17.31 25.34
CA VAL A 544 34.48 17.73 26.53
C VAL A 544 35.40 17.73 27.76
N ARG A 545 36.06 16.60 28.04
CA ARG A 545 37.00 16.49 29.18
C ARG A 545 38.22 17.41 29.05
N SER A 546 38.65 17.76 27.84
CA SER A 546 39.69 18.78 27.63
C SER A 546 39.21 20.17 28.08
N CYS A 547 38.03 20.60 27.67
CA CYS A 547 37.46 21.89 28.05
C CYS A 547 37.23 21.99 29.57
N PHE A 548 36.69 20.92 30.17
CA PHE A 548 36.42 20.89 31.61
C PHE A 548 37.69 20.85 32.47
N ARG A 549 38.77 20.18 32.00
CA ARG A 549 40.09 20.27 32.63
C ARG A 549 40.71 21.66 32.52
N PHE A 550 40.50 22.37 31.42
CA PHE A 550 40.93 23.77 31.26
C PHE A 550 40.15 24.71 32.19
N GLY A 551 38.84 24.49 32.37
CA GLY A 551 37.99 25.19 33.34
C GLY A 551 38.25 24.86 34.82
N ASN A 552 39.46 24.42 35.19
CA ASN A 552 39.87 23.97 36.53
C ASN A 552 39.01 22.84 37.14
N GLY A 553 38.32 22.04 36.31
CA GLY A 553 37.51 20.90 36.78
C GLY A 553 36.19 21.27 37.46
N LYS A 554 35.68 22.52 37.29
CA LYS A 554 34.32 22.89 37.72
C LYS A 554 33.27 21.94 37.10
N ALA A 555 32.15 21.71 37.79
CA ALA A 555 31.04 20.91 37.27
C ALA A 555 30.29 21.55 36.08
N ALA A 556 30.35 22.88 35.95
CA ALA A 556 29.85 23.65 34.81
C ALA A 556 30.83 24.79 34.45
N ILE A 557 30.79 25.24 33.20
CA ILE A 557 31.61 26.32 32.65
C ILE A 557 30.74 27.49 32.18
N GLU A 558 31.35 28.68 32.15
CA GLU A 558 30.78 29.92 31.62
C GLU A 558 31.23 30.15 30.16
N ALA A 559 30.49 30.97 29.41
CA ALA A 559 30.82 31.31 28.01
C ALA A 559 32.24 31.92 27.85
N THR A 560 32.71 32.66 28.86
CA THR A 560 34.08 33.20 28.94
C THR A 560 35.14 32.09 28.91
N GLN A 561 34.98 31.07 29.77
CA GLN A 561 35.90 29.93 29.89
C GLN A 561 35.88 29.07 28.61
N PHE A 562 34.69 28.89 28.01
CA PHE A 562 34.56 28.21 26.71
C PHE A 562 35.27 28.97 25.59
N LEU A 563 35.11 30.30 25.51
CA LEU A 563 35.80 31.13 24.52
C LEU A 563 37.32 31.11 24.71
N GLU A 564 37.82 31.12 25.95
CA GLU A 564 39.26 30.96 26.22
C GLU A 564 39.79 29.59 25.74
N TRP A 565 39.07 28.50 26.01
CA TRP A 565 39.42 27.16 25.49
C TRP A 565 39.35 27.10 23.96
N ALA A 566 38.29 27.64 23.35
CA ALA A 566 38.12 27.68 21.90
C ALA A 566 39.22 28.50 21.19
N ASN A 567 39.75 29.55 21.83
CA ASN A 567 40.90 30.33 21.35
C ASN A 567 42.24 29.55 21.40
N LEU A 568 42.31 28.39 22.06
CA LEU A 568 43.44 27.46 21.94
C LEU A 568 43.37 26.60 20.67
N GLU A 569 42.30 26.76 19.87
CA GLU A 569 42.03 26.04 18.62
C GLU A 569 41.97 24.51 18.81
N PRO A 570 41.08 24.00 19.67
CA PRO A 570 41.02 22.57 20.02
C PRO A 570 40.62 21.70 18.84
N GLN A 571 41.13 20.46 18.80
CA GLN A 571 41.13 19.62 17.60
C GLN A 571 39.74 19.35 16.99
N SER A 572 38.66 19.34 17.78
CA SER A 572 37.30 19.14 17.28
C SER A 572 36.66 20.40 16.67
N MET A 573 37.18 21.60 16.95
CA MET A 573 36.62 22.89 16.51
C MET A 573 37.57 23.73 15.63
N VAL A 574 38.85 23.34 15.53
CA VAL A 574 39.91 24.06 14.82
C VAL A 574 39.55 24.43 13.37
N TRP A 575 38.77 23.59 12.68
CA TRP A 575 38.32 23.82 11.31
C TRP A 575 37.51 25.12 11.14
N LEU A 576 36.74 25.55 12.15
CA LEU A 576 35.92 26.76 12.10
C LEU A 576 36.79 28.03 12.23
N ALA A 577 37.82 27.99 13.09
CA ALA A 577 38.81 29.05 13.20
C ALA A 577 39.66 29.17 11.92
N VAL A 578 40.03 28.05 11.29
CA VAL A 578 40.74 28.06 10.00
C VAL A 578 39.83 28.55 8.86
N LEU A 579 38.55 28.18 8.81
CA LEU A 579 37.58 28.69 7.83
C LEU A 579 37.50 30.22 7.85
N HIS A 580 37.42 30.81 9.03
CA HIS A 580 37.45 32.27 9.20
C HIS A 580 38.76 32.90 8.66
N ARG A 581 39.92 32.31 8.97
CA ARG A 581 41.21 32.79 8.44
C ARG A 581 41.33 32.61 6.92
N VAL A 582 40.80 31.53 6.35
CA VAL A 582 40.73 31.32 4.89
C VAL A 582 39.92 32.43 4.24
N ALA A 583 38.73 32.75 4.77
CA ALA A 583 37.86 33.78 4.23
C ALA A 583 38.51 35.18 4.20
N ILE A 584 39.25 35.54 5.26
CA ILE A 584 40.03 36.79 5.30
C ILE A 584 41.21 36.73 4.31
N ALA A 585 41.99 35.64 4.33
CA ALA A 585 43.20 35.51 3.52
C ALA A 585 42.93 35.65 2.01
N GLU A 586 41.80 35.15 1.51
CA GLU A 586 41.41 35.21 0.09
C GLU A 586 41.53 36.62 -0.54
N GLN A 587 41.24 37.67 0.23
CA GLN A 587 41.28 39.05 -0.26
C GLN A 587 42.66 39.72 -0.10
N VAL A 588 43.55 39.12 0.70
CA VAL A 588 44.83 39.73 1.10
C VAL A 588 45.94 39.46 0.07
N LYS A 589 46.77 40.50 -0.14
CA LYS A 589 47.90 40.51 -1.08
C LYS A 589 49.13 41.04 -0.36
N HIS A 590 50.14 40.19 -0.18
CA HIS A 590 51.43 40.58 0.39
C HIS A 590 52.43 40.93 -0.71
N GLN A 591 53.05 42.10 -0.62
CA GLN A 591 54.07 42.58 -1.57
C GLN A 591 55.44 41.91 -1.32
N THR A 592 55.46 40.58 -1.32
CA THR A 592 56.66 39.75 -1.14
C THR A 592 56.73 38.65 -2.21
N LYS A 593 57.94 38.16 -2.47
CA LYS A 593 58.22 37.08 -3.43
C LYS A 593 58.27 35.74 -2.71
N CYS A 594 57.51 34.74 -3.18
CA CYS A 594 57.62 33.39 -2.65
C CYS A 594 59.02 32.80 -2.92
N SER A 595 59.67 32.27 -1.89
CA SER A 595 61.03 31.71 -1.97
C SER A 595 61.12 30.44 -2.83
N ILE A 596 59.98 29.78 -3.06
CA ILE A 596 59.87 28.49 -3.75
C ILE A 596 59.42 28.71 -5.21
N CYS A 597 58.18 29.17 -5.45
CA CYS A 597 57.66 29.37 -6.80
C CYS A 597 57.98 30.75 -7.41
N ARG A 598 58.66 31.65 -6.70
CA ARG A 598 59.00 33.03 -7.11
C ARG A 598 57.83 33.97 -7.43
N GLN A 599 56.59 33.50 -7.33
CA GLN A 599 55.36 34.28 -7.51
C GLN A 599 55.31 35.50 -6.57
N CYS A 600 54.78 36.61 -7.10
CA CYS A 600 54.66 37.91 -6.43
C CYS A 600 53.52 38.72 -7.08
N PRO A 601 52.69 39.44 -6.32
CA PRO A 601 52.54 39.36 -4.87
C PRO A 601 52.07 37.96 -4.43
N ILE A 602 52.31 37.60 -3.17
CA ILE A 602 51.65 36.45 -2.56
C ILE A 602 50.19 36.84 -2.31
N LYS A 603 49.25 36.14 -2.96
CA LYS A 603 47.81 36.21 -2.68
C LYS A 603 47.45 35.10 -1.70
N GLY A 604 46.47 35.32 -0.83
CA GLY A 604 46.15 34.34 0.21
C GLY A 604 47.22 34.32 1.31
N PHE A 605 47.29 33.22 2.05
CA PHE A 605 48.20 33.08 3.18
C PHE A 605 49.69 33.27 2.79
N ARG A 606 50.40 34.03 3.63
CA ARG A 606 51.87 34.14 3.64
C ARG A 606 52.42 33.39 4.84
N TYR A 607 53.31 32.44 4.58
CA TYR A 607 53.99 31.64 5.60
C TYR A 607 55.47 32.03 5.67
N ARG A 608 55.94 32.54 6.82
CA ARG A 608 57.33 33.00 7.01
C ARG A 608 58.10 32.10 7.95
N SER A 609 59.31 31.69 7.58
CA SER A 609 60.18 30.92 8.47
C SER A 609 60.72 31.79 9.62
N LEU A 610 60.58 31.32 10.87
CA LEU A 610 61.23 31.91 12.05
C LEU A 610 62.68 31.43 12.26
N LYS A 611 63.23 30.68 11.29
CA LYS A 611 64.60 30.14 11.34
C LYS A 611 65.46 30.64 10.18
N GLN A 612 64.89 30.67 8.96
CA GLN A 612 65.57 31.16 7.77
C GLN A 612 65.17 32.61 7.48
N PHE A 613 66.16 33.49 7.35
CA PHE A 613 65.93 34.93 7.21
C PHE A 613 65.27 35.26 5.86
N ASN A 614 64.18 36.02 5.90
CA ASN A 614 63.38 36.44 4.73
C ASN A 614 62.97 35.29 3.80
N VAL A 615 62.72 34.09 4.36
CA VAL A 615 62.07 32.99 3.63
C VAL A 615 60.56 33.08 3.83
N ASP A 616 59.91 33.66 2.83
CA ASP A 616 58.45 33.73 2.68
C ASP A 616 57.95 32.65 1.69
N ILE A 617 56.83 32.02 1.99
CA ILE A 617 56.22 30.92 1.23
C ILE A 617 54.73 31.24 1.01
N CYS A 618 54.23 31.05 -0.21
CA CYS A 618 52.81 31.24 -0.52
C CYS A 618 51.96 30.02 -0.12
N GLN A 619 50.66 30.26 0.11
CA GLN A 619 49.62 29.27 0.34
C GLN A 619 49.80 27.96 -0.45
N THR A 620 49.87 28.02 -1.78
CA THR A 620 49.97 26.82 -2.63
C THR A 620 51.24 26.00 -2.37
N CYS A 621 52.39 26.66 -2.14
CA CYS A 621 53.64 25.96 -1.89
C CYS A 621 53.68 25.33 -0.49
N PHE A 622 53.16 26.03 0.52
CA PHE A 622 53.10 25.52 1.88
C PHE A 622 52.11 24.34 1.99
N LEU A 623 50.87 24.51 1.52
CA LEU A 623 49.80 23.52 1.72
C LEU A 623 49.98 22.23 0.91
N THR A 624 50.60 22.29 -0.28
CA THR A 624 51.04 21.09 -1.01
C THR A 624 52.40 20.58 -0.53
N GLY A 625 53.04 21.25 0.44
CA GLY A 625 54.35 20.91 0.99
C GLY A 625 55.43 20.78 -0.09
N ARG A 626 55.46 21.72 -1.03
CA ARG A 626 56.59 21.90 -1.97
C ARG A 626 57.76 22.46 -1.19
N ALA A 627 58.97 22.01 -1.51
CA ALA A 627 60.20 22.45 -0.88
C ALA A 627 61.30 22.70 -1.92
N SER A 628 62.23 23.61 -1.62
CA SER A 628 63.48 23.68 -2.38
C SER A 628 64.39 22.52 -2.00
N LYS A 629 65.18 22.02 -2.96
CA LYS A 629 65.97 20.77 -2.84
C LYS A 629 66.73 20.72 -1.50
N GLY A 630 66.47 19.66 -0.71
CA GLY A 630 67.16 19.35 0.55
C GLY A 630 66.51 19.84 1.85
N ASN A 631 65.55 20.76 1.84
CA ASN A 631 64.97 21.31 3.09
C ASN A 631 63.54 20.80 3.36
N LYS A 632 63.36 19.84 4.28
CA LYS A 632 62.04 19.57 4.88
C LYS A 632 61.59 20.82 5.67
N LEU A 633 60.32 21.22 5.56
CA LEU A 633 59.74 22.42 6.21
C LEU A 633 59.52 22.28 7.73
N HIS A 634 60.38 21.52 8.43
CA HIS A 634 60.27 21.24 9.87
C HIS A 634 60.88 22.38 10.72
N TYR A 635 60.41 23.62 10.48
CA TYR A 635 60.83 24.82 11.22
C TYR A 635 59.58 25.55 11.74
N PRO A 636 59.67 26.28 12.87
CA PRO A 636 58.60 27.18 13.29
C PRO A 636 58.33 28.21 12.19
N ILE A 637 57.05 28.37 11.85
CA ILE A 637 56.56 29.22 10.76
C ILE A 637 55.48 30.13 11.32
N MET A 638 55.55 31.42 11.01
CA MET A 638 54.44 32.36 11.23
C MET A 638 53.50 32.34 10.03
N GLU A 639 52.21 32.26 10.33
CA GLU A 639 51.14 32.51 9.37
C GLU A 639 50.74 33.98 9.42
N TYR A 640 50.63 34.62 8.26
CA TYR A 640 49.89 35.87 8.09
C TYR A 640 48.74 35.65 7.11
N TYR A 641 47.57 36.15 7.51
CA TYR A 641 46.33 36.16 6.74
C TYR A 641 45.72 37.57 6.63
N THR A 642 46.34 38.57 7.26
CA THR A 642 46.01 40.00 7.23
C THR A 642 47.15 40.79 6.58
N MET A 643 46.91 42.04 6.16
CA MET A 643 47.96 42.89 5.57
C MET A 643 49.04 43.25 6.61
N THR A 644 50.23 42.66 6.46
CA THR A 644 51.34 42.82 7.42
C THR A 644 51.87 44.25 7.48
N THR A 645 51.83 44.83 8.67
CA THR A 645 52.37 46.16 9.00
C THR A 645 53.90 46.15 9.17
N SER A 646 54.51 47.33 9.19
CA SER A 646 55.98 47.49 9.38
C SER A 646 56.45 47.06 10.78
N SER A 647 55.63 47.27 11.82
CA SER A 647 55.93 46.90 13.20
C SER A 647 55.93 45.38 13.44
N GLU A 648 55.07 44.63 12.75
CA GLU A 648 55.06 43.16 12.77
C GLU A 648 56.35 42.59 12.20
N ASN A 649 56.77 43.09 11.03
CA ASN A 649 58.04 42.69 10.42
C ASN A 649 59.25 42.94 11.34
N MET A 650 59.19 43.95 12.22
CA MET A 650 60.22 44.22 13.23
C MET A 650 60.14 43.27 14.44
N ARG A 651 58.93 42.93 14.91
CA ARG A 651 58.74 41.88 15.94
C ARG A 651 59.26 40.52 15.45
N ASP A 652 58.96 40.17 14.20
CA ASP A 652 59.40 38.89 13.61
C ASP A 652 60.90 38.85 13.27
N PHE A 653 61.52 40.00 13.03
CA PHE A 653 62.98 40.14 12.98
C PHE A 653 63.61 39.79 14.34
N ALA A 654 63.07 40.34 15.43
CA ALA A 654 63.54 40.08 16.78
C ALA A 654 63.31 38.62 17.24
N THR A 655 62.16 38.01 16.92
CA THR A 655 61.92 36.58 17.23
C THR A 655 62.79 35.66 16.38
N THR A 656 63.02 35.97 15.10
CA THR A 656 63.93 35.20 14.23
C THR A 656 65.37 35.24 14.76
N LEU A 657 65.85 36.41 15.23
CA LEU A 657 67.15 36.51 15.89
C LEU A 657 67.18 35.68 17.19
N LYS A 658 66.20 35.84 18.08
CA LYS A 658 66.10 35.09 19.35
C LYS A 658 66.01 33.58 19.13
N ASN A 659 65.42 33.13 18.03
CA ASN A 659 65.30 31.72 17.65
C ASN A 659 66.57 31.15 16.98
N LYS A 660 67.39 31.96 16.31
CA LYS A 660 68.70 31.51 15.78
C LYS A 660 69.69 31.07 16.88
N PHE A 661 69.59 31.64 18.08
CA PHE A 661 70.43 31.30 19.24
C PHE A 661 69.87 30.17 20.13
N ARG A 662 68.78 29.50 19.72
CA ARG A 662 68.15 28.41 20.48
C ARG A 662 68.51 27.04 19.91
N SER A 663 68.82 26.08 20.79
CA SER A 663 69.29 24.75 20.38
C SER A 663 68.18 23.91 19.72
N LYS A 664 68.55 22.84 18.99
CA LYS A 664 67.59 21.86 18.44
C LYS A 664 66.62 21.34 19.52
N GLN A 665 67.11 21.15 20.74
CA GLN A 665 66.39 20.59 21.89
C GLN A 665 65.40 21.58 22.52
N TYR A 666 65.55 22.88 22.27
CA TYR A 666 64.53 23.89 22.62
C TYR A 666 63.30 23.74 21.73
N PHE A 667 63.50 23.53 20.42
CA PHE A 667 62.41 23.40 19.45
C PHE A 667 61.69 22.04 19.51
N SER A 668 62.35 20.96 19.96
CA SER A 668 61.66 19.69 20.23
C SER A 668 60.80 19.73 21.49
N LYS A 669 61.17 20.53 22.50
CA LYS A 669 60.36 20.75 23.72
C LYS A 669 59.29 21.84 23.58
N HIS A 670 59.29 22.59 22.48
CA HIS A 670 58.27 23.59 22.17
C HIS A 670 57.78 23.53 20.71
N PRO A 671 57.07 22.47 20.28
CA PRO A 671 56.24 22.53 19.09
C PRO A 671 55.12 23.56 19.30
N GLN A 672 54.93 24.50 18.37
CA GLN A 672 53.87 25.51 18.47
C GLN A 672 52.74 25.28 17.46
N ARG A 673 51.50 25.31 17.98
CA ARG A 673 50.19 25.15 17.33
C ARG A 673 49.94 23.78 16.66
N GLY A 674 48.76 23.22 16.93
CA GLY A 674 48.34 21.85 16.55
C GLY A 674 48.06 21.61 15.07
N TYR A 675 48.68 22.37 14.16
CA TYR A 675 48.54 22.21 12.70
C TYR A 675 49.54 21.22 12.10
N LEU A 676 50.37 20.59 12.94
CA LEU A 676 51.17 19.45 12.53
C LEU A 676 50.26 18.26 12.17
N PRO A 677 50.71 17.30 11.35
CA PRO A 677 49.98 16.06 11.15
C PRO A 677 49.65 15.41 12.50
N VAL A 678 48.39 15.03 12.70
CA VAL A 678 48.02 14.22 13.88
C VAL A 678 48.74 12.88 13.73
N GLN A 679 49.75 12.67 14.57
CA GLN A 679 50.54 11.44 14.55
C GLN A 679 49.67 10.33 15.14
N SER A 680 49.09 9.50 14.26
CA SER A 680 48.41 8.26 14.65
C SER A 680 49.36 7.45 15.53
N VAL A 681 48.84 6.89 16.62
CA VAL A 681 49.61 6.45 17.81
C VAL A 681 50.38 5.13 17.58
N LEU A 682 51.25 5.12 16.58
CA LEU A 682 52.07 3.99 16.13
C LEU A 682 53.54 4.37 15.81
N GLU A 683 53.88 5.67 15.84
CA GLU A 683 55.26 6.15 15.74
C GLU A 683 55.78 6.58 17.13
N ALA A 684 56.19 5.59 17.94
CA ALA A 684 57.05 5.80 19.10
C ALA A 684 58.53 5.60 18.69
N ASP A 685 59.46 6.30 19.34
CA ASP A 685 60.87 6.34 18.91
C ASP A 685 61.56 4.97 18.88
N VAL A 686 62.22 4.67 17.76
CA VAL A 686 63.06 3.47 17.60
C VAL A 686 64.49 3.76 18.07
N VAL A 687 64.99 2.93 18.99
CA VAL A 687 66.41 2.90 19.38
C VAL A 687 66.94 1.47 19.25
N GLU A 688 67.78 1.27 18.23
CA GLU A 688 68.84 0.26 18.10
C GLU A 688 68.46 -1.23 18.33
N THR A 689 67.94 -1.93 17.30
CA THR A 689 68.68 -2.83 16.36
C THR A 689 68.65 -4.33 16.72
N PRO A 690 68.88 -5.27 15.76
CA PRO A 690 69.15 -5.14 14.32
C PRO A 690 68.03 -5.69 13.41
N ALA A 691 68.22 -5.66 12.08
CA ALA A 691 67.17 -5.91 11.08
C ALA A 691 67.18 -7.34 10.46
N SER A 692 65.97 -7.85 10.19
CA SER A 692 65.59 -8.94 9.25
C SER A 692 64.06 -9.07 9.34
N SER A 693 63.21 -9.10 8.29
CA SER A 693 63.33 -9.06 6.82
C SER A 693 61.97 -8.59 6.24
N PRO A 694 61.65 -8.78 4.95
CA PRO A 694 62.17 -8.05 3.79
C PRO A 694 61.13 -7.10 3.15
N MET A 695 61.58 -6.15 2.34
CA MET A 695 60.70 -5.35 1.46
C MET A 695 60.45 -6.08 0.14
N LEU A 696 59.18 -6.36 -0.20
CA LEU A 696 58.73 -6.75 -1.55
C LEU A 696 57.41 -6.03 -1.90
N PRO A 697 57.07 -5.88 -3.20
CA PRO A 697 56.19 -4.79 -3.68
C PRO A 697 54.72 -5.17 -3.89
N HIS A 698 53.87 -4.14 -3.93
CA HIS A 698 52.49 -4.12 -4.47
C HIS A 698 51.68 -5.43 -4.37
N ALA A 699 51.01 -5.61 -3.23
CA ALA A 699 49.87 -6.52 -3.08
C ALA A 699 48.58 -5.71 -2.86
N ASP A 700 47.45 -6.22 -3.36
CA ASP A 700 46.23 -5.44 -3.53
C ASP A 700 45.53 -5.07 -2.20
N THR A 701 44.78 -3.97 -2.24
CA THR A 701 43.95 -3.45 -1.16
C THR A 701 42.91 -4.47 -0.69
N HIS A 702 42.39 -5.30 -1.61
CA HIS A 702 41.38 -6.32 -1.29
C HIS A 702 41.92 -7.43 -0.39
N SER A 703 43.08 -8.03 -0.70
CA SER A 703 43.68 -9.08 0.14
C SER A 703 44.06 -8.59 1.54
N ARG A 704 44.30 -7.28 1.71
CA ARG A 704 44.48 -6.69 3.05
C ARG A 704 43.17 -6.65 3.83
N ILE A 705 42.06 -6.28 3.20
CA ILE A 705 40.72 -6.27 3.83
C ILE A 705 40.31 -7.70 4.20
N GLU A 706 40.53 -8.65 3.30
CA GLU A 706 40.28 -10.09 3.49
C GLU A 706 41.06 -10.63 4.72
N HIS A 707 42.36 -10.36 4.81
CA HIS A 707 43.19 -10.76 5.96
C HIS A 707 42.77 -10.09 7.30
N PHE A 708 42.15 -8.90 7.26
CA PHE A 708 41.54 -8.30 8.46
C PHE A 708 40.19 -8.94 8.81
N ALA A 709 39.37 -9.29 7.82
CA ALA A 709 38.09 -9.98 8.01
C ALA A 709 38.31 -11.39 8.58
N SER A 710 39.26 -12.17 8.05
CA SER A 710 39.61 -13.50 8.58
C SER A 710 40.04 -13.43 10.04
N ARG A 711 40.88 -12.47 10.43
CA ARG A 711 41.30 -12.32 11.84
C ARG A 711 40.19 -11.84 12.78
N LEU A 712 39.19 -11.13 12.27
CA LEU A 712 37.99 -10.81 13.07
C LEU A 712 37.14 -12.06 13.29
N ALA A 713 36.88 -12.84 12.24
CA ALA A 713 36.15 -14.10 12.34
C ALA A 713 36.86 -15.15 13.22
N GLU A 714 38.19 -15.26 13.14
CA GLU A 714 39.00 -16.09 14.05
C GLU A 714 38.83 -15.64 15.51
N MET A 715 38.88 -14.33 15.79
CA MET A 715 38.73 -13.79 17.15
C MET A 715 37.30 -13.98 17.70
N GLU A 716 36.28 -13.85 16.86
CA GLU A 716 34.88 -14.14 17.23
C GLU A 716 34.66 -15.66 17.48
N SER A 717 35.31 -16.52 16.70
CA SER A 717 35.27 -17.98 16.92
C SER A 717 35.94 -18.40 18.24
N GLN A 718 37.06 -17.78 18.61
CA GLN A 718 37.77 -18.02 19.87
C GLN A 718 37.04 -17.41 21.08
N THR A 719 36.31 -16.32 20.89
CA THR A 719 35.41 -15.77 21.92
C THR A 719 34.21 -16.70 22.16
N SER A 720 33.76 -17.39 21.12
CA SER A 720 32.65 -18.35 21.18
C SER A 720 33.00 -19.69 21.84
N SER A 721 34.29 -20.03 21.98
CA SER A 721 34.74 -21.33 22.53
C SER A 721 34.95 -21.35 24.06
N PHE A 722 34.57 -20.29 24.78
CA PHE A 722 34.73 -20.21 26.25
C PHE A 722 33.46 -20.51 27.07
N TYR A 723 32.33 -20.79 26.41
CA TYR A 723 31.01 -20.94 27.07
C TYR A 723 30.27 -22.26 26.80
N ASN A 724 30.88 -23.22 26.10
CA ASN A 724 30.28 -24.53 25.82
C ASN A 724 31.14 -25.67 26.38
N ASP A 725 31.03 -25.94 27.69
CA ASP A 725 31.19 -27.31 28.19
C ASP A 725 30.55 -27.51 29.59
N ASN A 726 29.89 -28.66 29.78
CA ASN A 726 29.34 -29.22 31.04
C ASN A 726 28.07 -28.61 31.71
N LEU A 727 26.92 -29.14 31.29
CA LEU A 727 25.83 -29.70 32.11
C LEU A 727 25.05 -28.84 33.16
N SER A 728 23.74 -28.73 32.88
CA SER A 728 22.58 -28.43 33.76
C SER A 728 22.49 -29.37 35.00
N PRO A 729 21.78 -29.05 36.12
CA PRO A 729 20.68 -28.06 36.22
C PRO A 729 20.62 -27.17 37.49
N ASP A 730 19.51 -26.40 37.55
CA ASP A 730 18.81 -25.78 38.70
C ASP A 730 18.92 -24.23 38.85
N ASP A 731 17.87 -23.65 39.44
CA ASP A 731 17.42 -22.23 39.34
C ASP A 731 18.48 -21.10 39.45
N SER A 732 18.41 -20.11 38.53
CA SER A 732 18.16 -18.69 38.89
C SER A 732 17.94 -17.76 37.67
N LEU A 733 17.35 -16.59 37.95
CA LEU A 733 16.71 -15.66 37.00
C LEU A 733 17.65 -14.70 36.24
N ASP A 734 17.23 -14.36 35.03
CA ASP A 734 17.43 -13.12 34.24
C ASP A 734 18.20 -11.97 34.93
N GLU A 735 19.40 -11.64 34.43
CA GLU A 735 20.18 -10.44 34.81
C GLU A 735 20.19 -9.43 33.64
N ASP A 736 19.12 -8.65 33.52
CA ASP A 736 19.00 -7.58 32.51
C ASP A 736 18.41 -6.28 33.12
N GLN A 737 18.87 -5.91 34.32
CA GLN A 737 18.54 -4.60 34.94
C GLN A 737 19.71 -3.95 35.72
N TYR A 738 20.88 -3.84 35.10
CA TYR A 738 21.95 -2.96 35.60
C TYR A 738 22.51 -2.01 34.54
N LEU A 739 21.84 -0.86 34.33
CA LEU A 739 22.53 0.42 34.09
C LEU A 739 21.67 1.71 34.19
N LEU A 740 20.74 1.84 35.16
CA LEU A 740 20.10 3.14 35.40
C LEU A 740 19.54 3.34 36.83
N ARG A 741 20.36 3.94 37.72
CA ARG A 741 20.03 5.09 38.61
C ARG A 741 20.93 5.20 39.85
N HIS A 742 21.92 6.08 39.75
CA HIS A 742 22.14 7.10 40.78
C HIS A 742 21.75 8.44 40.13
N SER A 743 21.11 9.41 40.79
CA SER A 743 21.03 9.66 42.23
C SER A 743 19.61 10.04 42.71
N SER A 744 19.45 10.15 44.03
CA SER A 744 18.26 10.63 44.76
C SER A 744 18.72 11.61 45.87
N PRO A 745 17.85 12.21 46.72
CA PRO A 745 16.38 12.38 46.65
C PRO A 745 15.96 13.87 46.85
N VAL A 746 14.66 14.16 47.03
CA VAL A 746 14.07 14.97 48.15
C VAL A 746 12.57 15.27 47.89
N THR A 747 11.70 14.81 48.81
CA THR A 747 10.29 15.20 49.11
C THR A 747 9.23 15.30 47.98
N ASP A 748 7.94 15.04 48.18
CA ASP A 748 7.16 14.19 49.13
C ASP A 748 5.72 14.16 48.58
N GLY A 749 4.99 13.04 48.66
CA GLY A 749 3.60 12.99 48.14
C GLY A 749 3.03 11.60 47.79
N GLU A 750 2.90 10.73 48.79
CA GLU A 750 2.10 9.49 48.73
C GLU A 750 0.57 9.76 48.93
N PRO A 751 -0.34 8.76 48.81
CA PRO A 751 -0.33 7.52 48.01
C PRO A 751 -1.72 7.23 47.32
N ILE A 752 -1.82 6.10 46.58
CA ILE A 752 -2.78 4.98 46.82
C ILE A 752 -3.01 4.12 45.55
N SER A 753 -2.46 2.89 45.61
CA SER A 753 -2.99 1.61 45.13
C SER A 753 -4.00 1.53 43.96
N SER A 754 -3.60 0.86 42.88
CA SER A 754 -3.97 -0.57 42.73
C SER A 754 -3.13 -1.28 41.66
N GLN A 755 -2.36 -2.30 42.07
CA GLN A 755 -1.70 -3.22 41.15
C GLN A 755 -2.52 -4.51 41.03
N GLN A 756 -2.98 -4.84 39.83
CA GLN A 756 -3.14 -6.22 39.37
C GLN A 756 -3.23 -6.25 37.84
N ALA A 757 -2.81 -7.38 37.25
CA ALA A 757 -2.76 -7.65 35.81
C ALA A 757 -1.88 -6.72 34.95
N GLN A 758 -0.63 -7.15 34.71
CA GLN A 758 -0.11 -7.31 33.34
C GLN A 758 1.08 -8.27 33.34
N ASN A 759 0.87 -9.48 32.80
CA ASN A 759 1.94 -10.48 32.61
C ASN A 759 1.64 -11.42 31.42
N GLY A 760 0.86 -10.95 30.43
CA GLY A 760 0.40 -11.75 29.27
C GLY A 760 0.94 -11.33 27.90
N THR A 761 1.45 -10.10 27.78
CA THR A 761 1.63 -9.44 26.47
C THR A 761 2.68 -10.11 25.56
N ARG A 762 3.82 -10.55 26.11
CA ARG A 762 4.93 -11.13 25.31
C ARG A 762 4.59 -12.45 24.59
N THR A 763 3.48 -13.11 24.92
CA THR A 763 3.02 -14.33 24.24
C THR A 763 1.98 -14.07 23.16
N ASP A 764 1.11 -13.07 23.32
CA ASP A 764 0.12 -12.70 22.30
C ASP A 764 0.81 -12.08 21.08
N ASP A 765 1.79 -11.18 21.26
CA ASP A 765 2.53 -10.54 20.16
C ASP A 765 3.15 -11.56 19.19
N LYS A 766 3.65 -12.68 19.71
CA LYS A 766 4.21 -13.77 18.90
C LYS A 766 3.13 -14.56 18.16
N GLY A 767 2.03 -14.90 18.85
CA GLY A 767 0.89 -15.58 18.22
C GLY A 767 0.16 -14.71 17.20
N GLU A 768 0.20 -13.39 17.34
CA GLU A 768 -0.25 -12.41 16.36
C GLU A 768 0.65 -12.42 15.12
N LEU A 769 1.97 -12.35 15.29
CA LEU A 769 2.92 -12.38 14.19
C LEU A 769 2.83 -13.69 13.39
N GLU A 770 2.69 -14.83 14.07
CA GLU A 770 2.49 -16.15 13.44
C GLU A 770 1.14 -16.24 12.68
N ARG A 771 0.05 -15.65 13.22
CA ARG A 771 -1.24 -15.51 12.50
C ARG A 771 -1.12 -14.64 11.26
N ILE A 772 -0.43 -13.50 11.36
CA ILE A 772 -0.24 -12.57 10.24
C ILE A 772 0.58 -13.22 9.13
N LEU A 773 1.65 -13.96 9.48
CA LEU A 773 2.46 -14.68 8.51
C LEU A 773 1.63 -15.73 7.75
N ALA A 774 0.87 -16.56 8.47
CA ALA A 774 0.01 -17.58 7.88
C ALA A 774 -1.11 -17.00 6.98
N HIS A 775 -1.63 -15.81 7.32
CA HIS A 775 -2.60 -15.10 6.49
C HIS A 775 -1.97 -14.58 5.19
N LEU A 776 -0.79 -13.95 5.26
CA LEU A 776 -0.06 -13.47 4.09
C LEU A 776 0.40 -14.62 3.17
N GLU A 777 0.72 -15.78 3.72
CA GLU A 777 1.00 -17.00 2.93
C GLU A 777 -0.24 -17.55 2.22
N ASP A 778 -1.44 -17.40 2.79
CA ASP A 778 -2.70 -17.76 2.11
C ASP A 778 -3.09 -16.74 1.04
N GLU A 779 -2.97 -15.44 1.31
CA GLU A 779 -3.20 -14.40 0.30
C GLU A 779 -2.24 -14.55 -0.88
N ASN A 780 -0.94 -14.79 -0.64
CA ASN A 780 0.04 -15.01 -1.69
C ASN A 780 -0.30 -16.28 -2.51
N ARG A 781 -0.75 -17.35 -1.86
CA ARG A 781 -1.26 -18.57 -2.52
C ARG A 781 -2.53 -18.30 -3.37
N ILE A 782 -3.45 -17.47 -2.89
CA ILE A 782 -4.67 -17.05 -3.60
C ILE A 782 -4.29 -16.19 -4.82
N LEU A 783 -3.45 -15.16 -4.64
CA LEU A 783 -2.97 -14.27 -5.70
C LEU A 783 -2.18 -15.03 -6.78
N GLN A 784 -1.37 -16.03 -6.42
CA GLN A 784 -0.75 -16.95 -7.37
C GLN A 784 -1.76 -17.87 -8.08
N GLY A 785 -2.91 -18.15 -7.47
CA GLY A 785 -4.06 -18.80 -8.11
C GLY A 785 -4.73 -17.87 -9.13
N GLU A 786 -5.04 -16.64 -8.74
CA GLU A 786 -5.66 -15.64 -9.62
C GLU A 786 -4.75 -15.24 -10.78
N LEU A 787 -3.45 -15.07 -10.56
CA LEU A 787 -2.47 -14.80 -11.63
C LEU A 787 -2.44 -15.93 -12.66
N ARG A 788 -2.54 -17.20 -12.24
CA ARG A 788 -2.67 -18.34 -13.16
C ARG A 788 -4.02 -18.34 -13.89
N ARG A 789 -5.11 -17.98 -13.21
CA ARG A 789 -6.46 -17.89 -13.80
C ARG A 789 -6.58 -16.74 -14.82
N LEU A 790 -5.91 -15.62 -14.57
CA LEU A 790 -5.80 -14.47 -15.47
C LEU A 790 -4.90 -14.77 -16.66
N LYS A 791 -3.76 -15.45 -16.46
CA LYS A 791 -2.94 -15.98 -17.56
C LYS A 791 -3.75 -16.91 -18.46
N TRP A 792 -4.45 -17.89 -17.88
CA TRP A 792 -5.28 -18.83 -18.65
C TRP A 792 -6.39 -18.12 -19.45
N LYS A 793 -7.11 -17.16 -18.86
CA LYS A 793 -8.09 -16.33 -19.59
C LYS A 793 -7.47 -15.50 -20.71
N HIS A 794 -6.24 -15.00 -20.54
CA HIS A 794 -5.51 -14.27 -21.58
C HIS A 794 -5.04 -15.21 -22.70
N GLU A 795 -4.74 -16.48 -22.38
CA GLU A 795 -4.37 -17.51 -23.35
C GLU A 795 -5.61 -17.92 -24.19
N GLU A 796 -6.74 -18.18 -23.54
CA GLU A 796 -8.06 -18.40 -24.16
C GLU A 796 -8.51 -17.22 -25.05
N ALA A 797 -8.26 -15.98 -24.59
CA ALA A 797 -8.51 -14.77 -25.38
C ALA A 797 -7.53 -14.58 -26.55
N ALA A 798 -6.31 -15.15 -26.49
CA ALA A 798 -5.33 -15.08 -27.56
C ALA A 798 -5.58 -16.13 -28.65
N GLU A 799 -6.04 -17.33 -28.28
CA GLU A 799 -6.44 -18.38 -29.24
C GLU A 799 -7.71 -17.98 -29.99
N SER A 800 -8.73 -17.46 -29.29
CA SER A 800 -9.97 -16.99 -29.93
C SER A 800 -9.76 -15.79 -30.88
N ALA A 801 -8.73 -14.97 -30.65
CA ALA A 801 -8.35 -13.86 -31.54
C ALA A 801 -7.70 -14.31 -32.88
N GLN A 802 -7.37 -15.59 -33.05
CA GLN A 802 -6.81 -16.13 -34.30
C GLN A 802 -7.84 -16.85 -35.19
N GLY A 803 -9.13 -16.88 -34.78
CA GLY A 803 -10.16 -17.78 -35.34
C GLY A 803 -11.29 -17.13 -36.14
N ALA A 804 -11.24 -15.84 -36.49
CA ALA A 804 -12.36 -15.13 -37.14
C ALA A 804 -11.98 -14.47 -38.48
N PRO A 805 -12.68 -14.77 -39.60
CA PRO A 805 -12.51 -14.07 -40.88
C PRO A 805 -13.28 -12.72 -40.89
N GLU A 806 -12.86 -11.82 -41.78
CA GLU A 806 -13.33 -10.42 -41.83
C GLU A 806 -14.84 -10.25 -42.09
N THR A 807 -15.48 -9.29 -41.40
CA THR A 807 -16.59 -8.51 -41.98
C THR A 807 -16.82 -7.19 -41.23
N ALA A 808 -16.96 -6.10 -42.00
CA ALA A 808 -17.63 -4.84 -41.69
C ALA A 808 -17.20 -3.98 -40.46
N GLN A 809 -16.46 -2.90 -40.78
CA GLN A 809 -16.76 -1.50 -40.40
C GLN A 809 -16.91 -1.11 -38.91
N ASP A 810 -15.79 -0.72 -38.29
CA ASP A 810 -15.61 0.66 -37.80
C ASP A 810 -14.09 0.94 -37.63
N PRO A 811 -13.60 2.20 -37.70
CA PRO A 811 -12.18 2.52 -37.52
C PRO A 811 -11.85 2.84 -36.05
N PRO A 812 -11.18 1.94 -35.29
CA PRO A 812 -10.63 2.31 -33.98
C PRO A 812 -9.44 3.27 -34.16
N SER A 813 -9.24 4.19 -33.22
CA SER A 813 -8.16 5.17 -33.30
C SER A 813 -6.80 4.49 -33.48
N GLU A 814 -6.09 4.89 -34.54
CA GLU A 814 -4.73 4.40 -34.86
C GLU A 814 -3.74 4.69 -33.71
N GLU A 815 -4.02 5.74 -32.93
CA GLU A 815 -3.31 6.13 -31.71
C GLU A 815 -3.39 5.07 -30.60
N LEU A 816 -4.57 4.48 -30.36
CA LEU A 816 -4.75 3.39 -29.39
C LEU A 816 -4.04 2.10 -29.85
N LEU A 817 -3.98 1.87 -31.16
CA LEU A 817 -3.20 0.75 -31.73
C LEU A 817 -1.69 1.01 -31.67
N ALA A 818 -1.24 2.27 -31.77
CA ALA A 818 0.15 2.66 -31.54
C ALA A 818 0.55 2.52 -30.07
N GLU A 819 -0.28 3.01 -29.14
CA GLU A 819 -0.10 2.87 -27.69
C GLU A 819 -0.05 1.38 -27.30
N ALA A 820 -0.99 0.56 -27.77
CA ALA A 820 -0.98 -0.88 -27.53
C ALA A 820 0.28 -1.58 -28.07
N ARG A 821 0.88 -1.10 -29.17
CA ARG A 821 2.19 -1.60 -29.66
C ARG A 821 3.33 -1.17 -28.74
N ILE A 822 3.38 0.10 -28.32
CA ILE A 822 4.40 0.64 -27.42
C ILE A 822 4.35 -0.08 -26.06
N LEU A 823 3.16 -0.28 -25.49
CA LEU A 823 2.96 -1.01 -24.22
C LEU A 823 3.41 -2.48 -24.32
N ARG A 824 3.13 -3.17 -25.45
CA ARG A 824 3.65 -4.54 -25.70
C ARG A 824 5.17 -4.56 -25.79
N GLN A 825 5.78 -3.56 -26.41
CA GLN A 825 7.23 -3.42 -26.53
C GLN A 825 7.90 -3.10 -25.18
N HIS A 826 7.28 -2.24 -24.37
CA HIS A 826 7.70 -1.98 -22.99
C HIS A 826 7.57 -3.21 -22.09
N LYS A 827 6.46 -3.95 -22.20
CA LYS A 827 6.25 -5.23 -21.50
C LYS A 827 7.35 -6.24 -21.84
N SER A 828 7.61 -6.49 -23.13
CA SER A 828 8.68 -7.41 -23.57
C SER A 828 10.07 -7.01 -23.03
N ARG A 829 10.37 -5.70 -22.99
CA ARG A 829 11.61 -5.17 -22.41
C ARG A 829 11.70 -5.33 -20.89
N LEU A 830 10.56 -5.25 -20.19
CA LEU A 830 10.45 -5.52 -18.75
C LEU A 830 10.58 -7.02 -18.43
N GLU A 831 9.91 -7.89 -19.19
CA GLU A 831 10.03 -9.35 -19.06
C GLU A 831 11.47 -9.81 -19.33
N THR A 832 12.14 -9.24 -20.33
CA THR A 832 13.58 -9.50 -20.59
C THR A 832 14.47 -9.03 -19.44
N ARG A 833 14.20 -7.86 -18.85
CA ARG A 833 14.93 -7.37 -17.66
C ARG A 833 14.67 -8.25 -16.43
N MET A 834 13.45 -8.74 -16.25
CA MET A 834 13.08 -9.64 -15.16
C MET A 834 13.83 -10.98 -15.29
N GLN A 835 13.86 -11.57 -16.49
CA GLN A 835 14.63 -12.80 -16.76
C GLN A 835 16.12 -12.63 -16.46
N ILE A 836 16.73 -11.52 -16.88
CA ILE A 836 18.15 -11.22 -16.57
C ILE A 836 18.38 -11.11 -15.06
N LEU A 837 17.45 -10.50 -14.32
CA LEU A 837 17.53 -10.40 -12.86
C LEU A 837 17.32 -11.75 -12.16
N GLU A 838 16.41 -12.59 -12.65
CA GLU A 838 16.25 -13.97 -12.16
C GLU A 838 17.51 -14.81 -12.39
N ASP A 839 18.10 -14.74 -13.59
CA ASP A 839 19.34 -15.46 -13.92
C ASP A 839 20.55 -14.93 -13.12
N HIS A 840 20.65 -13.62 -12.90
CA HIS A 840 21.65 -13.03 -11.99
C HIS A 840 21.44 -13.50 -10.55
N ASN A 841 20.21 -13.53 -10.04
CA ASN A 841 19.92 -13.98 -8.68
C ASN A 841 20.26 -15.47 -8.51
N LYS A 842 19.90 -16.30 -9.48
CA LYS A 842 20.25 -17.72 -9.56
C LYS A 842 21.76 -17.95 -9.66
N GLN A 843 22.49 -17.04 -10.32
CA GLN A 843 23.94 -17.05 -10.35
C GLN A 843 24.54 -16.68 -8.98
N LEU A 844 24.00 -15.68 -8.28
CA LEU A 844 24.38 -15.34 -6.90
C LEU A 844 24.06 -16.47 -5.91
N GLU A 845 22.92 -17.14 -6.04
CA GLU A 845 22.57 -18.35 -5.27
C GLU A 845 23.60 -19.47 -5.52
N SER A 846 24.00 -19.68 -6.78
CA SER A 846 25.05 -20.67 -7.10
C SER A 846 26.41 -20.31 -6.51
N GLN A 847 26.75 -19.01 -6.44
CA GLN A 847 27.97 -18.53 -5.79
C GLN A 847 27.90 -18.71 -4.27
N LEU A 848 26.77 -18.38 -3.64
CA LEU A 848 26.51 -18.62 -2.21
C LEU A 848 26.56 -20.11 -1.87
N GLN A 849 25.99 -20.98 -2.70
CA GLN A 849 26.05 -22.43 -2.51
C GLN A 849 27.50 -22.95 -2.65
N ARG A 850 28.26 -22.47 -3.65
CA ARG A 850 29.66 -22.84 -3.82
C ARG A 850 30.57 -22.32 -2.69
N LEU A 851 30.27 -21.14 -2.15
CA LEU A 851 30.93 -20.61 -0.96
C LEU A 851 30.60 -21.44 0.29
N ARG A 852 29.35 -21.88 0.46
CA ARG A 852 28.95 -22.83 1.51
C ARG A 852 29.64 -24.18 1.36
N GLU A 853 29.77 -24.72 0.15
CA GLU A 853 30.52 -25.96 -0.11
C GLU A 853 32.02 -25.82 0.20
N LEU A 854 32.63 -24.67 -0.06
CA LEU A 854 34.02 -24.37 0.32
C LEU A 854 34.18 -24.22 1.84
N LEU A 855 33.23 -23.57 2.53
CA LEU A 855 33.20 -23.44 3.99
C LEU A 855 32.89 -24.76 4.73
N LEU A 856 32.34 -25.76 4.02
CA LEU A 856 32.03 -27.09 4.55
C LEU A 856 33.13 -28.14 4.30
N GLN A 857 34.26 -27.78 3.67
CA GLN A 857 35.41 -28.67 3.56
C GLN A 857 36.28 -28.61 4.82
N PRO A 858 36.45 -29.72 5.57
CA PRO A 858 37.36 -29.75 6.71
C PRO A 858 38.82 -29.76 6.25
N PRO A 859 39.75 -29.12 6.98
CA PRO A 859 41.16 -29.05 6.59
C PRO A 859 41.83 -30.42 6.69
N ALA A 860 42.26 -30.97 5.55
CA ALA A 860 43.09 -32.17 5.50
C ALA A 860 44.55 -31.83 5.87
N ASN A 861 45.10 -32.55 6.85
CA ASN A 861 46.44 -32.28 7.38
C ASN A 861 47.56 -32.48 6.35
N SER A 862 48.62 -31.68 6.51
CA SER A 862 49.86 -31.78 5.75
C SER A 862 50.63 -33.09 6.04
N LYS A 863 51.38 -33.54 5.03
CA LYS A 863 52.65 -34.25 5.21
C LYS A 863 53.67 -33.80 4.17
N GLU A 864 54.92 -33.73 4.61
CA GLU A 864 56.10 -33.43 3.81
C GLU A 864 56.65 -34.71 3.17
N GLU A 865 57.37 -34.60 2.04
CA GLU A 865 58.71 -35.20 1.86
C GLU A 865 59.34 -34.81 0.50
N ASP A 866 60.53 -34.20 0.59
CA ASP A 866 61.75 -34.32 -0.23
C ASP A 866 61.85 -34.12 -1.77
N SER A 867 62.92 -33.34 -2.09
CA SER A 867 63.91 -33.58 -3.16
C SER A 867 63.89 -32.75 -4.48
N ALA A 868 64.61 -31.62 -4.42
CA ALA A 868 65.74 -31.23 -5.28
C ALA A 868 65.61 -30.94 -6.82
N THR A 869 66.39 -29.92 -7.22
CA THR A 869 67.04 -29.68 -8.54
C THR A 869 66.25 -29.32 -9.82
N SER A 870 66.40 -28.04 -10.22
CA SER A 870 66.70 -27.59 -11.61
C SER A 870 65.58 -27.64 -12.70
N THR A 871 65.48 -26.81 -13.76
CA THR A 871 66.17 -25.57 -14.20
C THR A 871 65.39 -24.84 -15.33
N VAL A 872 65.77 -23.58 -15.64
CA VAL A 872 65.79 -22.96 -17.01
C VAL A 872 64.48 -22.44 -17.70
N THR A 873 64.31 -21.10 -17.68
CA THR A 873 63.81 -20.17 -18.75
C THR A 873 62.37 -20.35 -19.33
N SER A 874 61.78 -19.40 -20.09
CA SER A 874 62.25 -18.13 -20.69
C SER A 874 61.11 -17.08 -20.84
N SER A 875 61.47 -15.78 -20.92
CA SER A 875 60.61 -14.69 -21.44
C SER A 875 60.93 -14.39 -22.92
N PRO A 876 60.13 -13.57 -23.64
CA PRO A 876 60.64 -12.22 -23.98
C PRO A 876 59.61 -11.06 -24.16
N GLN A 877 60.14 -9.82 -24.14
CA GLN A 877 59.64 -8.53 -24.69
C GLN A 877 60.67 -8.03 -25.76
N PRO A 878 60.70 -6.79 -26.37
CA PRO A 878 59.91 -5.53 -26.25
C PRO A 878 59.45 -4.99 -27.67
N SER A 879 59.34 -3.70 -28.08
CA SER A 879 59.55 -2.33 -27.51
C SER A 879 58.76 -1.23 -28.27
N GLU A 880 58.47 -0.12 -27.56
CA GLU A 880 58.60 1.33 -27.88
C GLU A 880 58.41 1.95 -29.30
N GLY A 881 57.90 3.20 -29.36
CA GLY A 881 58.09 4.10 -30.55
C GLY A 881 57.36 5.47 -30.67
N SER A 882 57.83 6.52 -29.98
CA SER A 882 57.89 7.95 -30.45
C SER A 882 56.66 8.89 -30.65
N GLN A 883 56.94 10.22 -30.59
CA GLN A 883 56.13 11.43 -30.96
C GLN A 883 57.01 12.35 -31.89
N PRO A 884 56.78 13.67 -32.23
CA PRO A 884 55.71 14.67 -31.88
C PRO A 884 55.31 15.78 -32.95
N ARG A 885 54.45 16.74 -32.53
CA ARG A 885 54.43 18.24 -32.76
C ARG A 885 53.54 19.00 -33.80
N GLU A 886 52.79 19.98 -33.24
CA GLU A 886 52.48 21.40 -33.65
C GLU A 886 51.75 21.78 -34.97
N LYS A 887 50.50 22.32 -34.87
CA LYS A 887 50.09 23.77 -34.88
C LYS A 887 48.80 24.20 -35.67
N ASP A 888 48.17 25.24 -35.11
CA ASP A 888 47.34 26.34 -35.67
C ASP A 888 45.99 26.12 -36.43
N ALA A 889 44.91 26.27 -35.67
CA ALA A 889 43.63 27.00 -35.91
C ALA A 889 42.94 27.05 -37.30
N SER A 890 41.73 26.46 -37.39
CA SER A 890 40.45 27.20 -37.61
C SER A 890 39.20 26.29 -37.61
N THR A 891 38.06 26.78 -37.11
CA THR A 891 36.69 26.30 -37.40
C THR A 891 36.15 26.96 -38.69
N PRO A 892 35.08 26.46 -39.37
CA PRO A 892 33.97 25.67 -38.81
C PRO A 892 33.36 24.52 -39.67
N ASN A 893 32.34 23.88 -39.07
CA ASN A 893 31.20 23.16 -39.69
C ASN A 893 31.35 21.75 -40.29
N THR A 894 30.50 20.86 -39.75
CA THR A 894 29.69 19.84 -40.44
C THR A 894 30.37 18.81 -41.35
N GLU A 895 30.82 17.69 -40.75
CA GLU A 895 30.71 16.32 -41.31
C GLU A 895 31.27 15.29 -40.29
N MET A 896 30.42 14.81 -39.37
CA MET A 896 30.76 13.80 -38.34
C MET A 896 29.52 12.96 -37.98
N ALA A 897 29.14 12.04 -38.88
CA ALA A 897 28.16 10.98 -38.63
C ALA A 897 28.75 9.62 -39.03
N ASP A 898 29.20 9.51 -40.28
CA ASP A 898 29.62 8.26 -40.92
C ASP A 898 30.86 7.61 -40.27
N GLU A 899 31.74 8.39 -39.62
CA GLU A 899 32.98 7.88 -39.01
C GLU A 899 32.75 7.06 -37.71
N VAL A 900 31.52 7.03 -37.20
CA VAL A 900 31.12 6.21 -36.04
C VAL A 900 30.69 4.80 -36.48
N GLU A 901 30.07 4.67 -37.65
CA GLU A 901 29.55 3.39 -38.15
C GLU A 901 30.66 2.46 -38.65
N ALA A 902 31.72 3.01 -39.25
CA ALA A 902 32.92 2.24 -39.61
C ALA A 902 33.61 1.62 -38.37
N LYS A 903 33.66 2.35 -37.25
CA LYS A 903 34.32 1.90 -36.02
C LYS A 903 33.51 0.87 -35.21
N SER A 904 32.19 0.80 -35.41
CA SER A 904 31.35 -0.23 -34.78
C SER A 904 31.34 -1.55 -35.57
N GLN A 905 31.49 -1.51 -36.89
CA GLN A 905 31.65 -2.74 -37.70
C GLN A 905 32.95 -3.49 -37.37
N ASP A 906 34.07 -2.79 -37.19
CA ASP A 906 35.38 -3.40 -36.86
C ASP A 906 35.35 -4.14 -35.49
N VAL A 907 34.61 -3.60 -34.52
CA VAL A 907 34.36 -4.23 -33.22
C VAL A 907 33.41 -5.43 -33.34
N SER A 908 32.42 -5.39 -34.23
CA SER A 908 31.52 -6.52 -34.49
C SER A 908 32.28 -7.71 -35.08
N LEU A 909 33.14 -7.48 -36.08
CA LEU A 909 33.96 -8.51 -36.72
C LEU A 909 34.95 -9.16 -35.72
N CYS A 910 35.53 -8.35 -34.83
CA CYS A 910 36.38 -8.85 -33.74
C CYS A 910 35.60 -9.74 -32.76
N LEU A 911 34.34 -9.39 -32.43
CA LEU A 911 33.48 -10.20 -31.58
C LEU A 911 33.04 -11.51 -32.25
N GLU A 912 32.77 -11.52 -33.55
CA GLU A 912 32.40 -12.75 -34.28
C GLU A 912 33.58 -13.73 -34.39
N ASP A 913 34.80 -13.25 -34.66
CA ASP A 913 36.03 -14.07 -34.65
C ASP A 913 36.32 -14.66 -33.25
N ILE A 914 36.08 -13.90 -32.17
CA ILE A 914 36.15 -14.41 -30.80
C ILE A 914 35.08 -15.47 -30.53
N MET A 915 33.83 -15.26 -30.97
CA MET A 915 32.75 -16.24 -30.82
C MET A 915 32.99 -17.52 -31.64
N GLU A 916 33.59 -17.42 -32.83
CA GLU A 916 33.94 -18.59 -33.64
C GLU A 916 35.13 -19.36 -33.04
N LYS A 917 36.13 -18.67 -32.48
CA LYS A 917 37.21 -19.31 -31.70
C LYS A 917 36.68 -20.04 -30.46
N LEU A 918 35.71 -19.45 -29.75
CA LEU A 918 35.02 -20.14 -28.63
C LEU A 918 34.19 -21.33 -29.09
N ARG A 919 33.50 -21.24 -30.25
CA ARG A 919 32.73 -22.34 -30.85
C ARG A 919 33.63 -23.51 -31.25
N ASN A 920 34.85 -23.24 -31.71
CA ASN A 920 35.84 -24.25 -32.09
C ASN A 920 36.61 -24.85 -30.90
N ALA A 921 36.54 -24.26 -29.70
CA ALA A 921 37.22 -24.77 -28.50
C ALA A 921 36.55 -26.01 -27.86
N PHE A 922 35.29 -26.31 -28.20
CA PHE A 922 34.52 -27.42 -27.62
C PHE A 922 33.84 -28.29 -28.70
N PRO A 923 34.51 -29.34 -29.21
CA PRO A 923 33.95 -30.20 -30.26
C PRO A 923 32.80 -31.09 -29.76
N ASN A 924 31.69 -31.08 -30.49
CA ASN A 924 30.51 -31.94 -30.23
C ASN A 924 30.83 -33.44 -30.38
N SER A 925 30.74 -34.22 -29.30
CA SER A 925 30.79 -35.69 -29.34
C SER A 925 29.38 -36.31 -29.33
N ARG A 926 28.82 -36.54 -30.53
CA ARG A 926 27.49 -37.15 -30.69
C ARG A 926 27.50 -38.67 -30.45
N GLY A 927 27.01 -39.08 -29.28
CA GLY A 927 26.09 -40.20 -29.13
C GLY A 927 26.64 -41.60 -28.82
N GLN A 928 26.01 -42.24 -27.82
CA GLN A 928 25.36 -43.57 -27.96
C GLN A 928 24.35 -43.78 -26.83
N ARG A 929 23.32 -44.60 -27.06
CA ARG A 929 22.41 -45.12 -26.02
C ARG A 929 22.78 -46.58 -25.72
N PRO A 930 22.62 -47.00 -24.46
CA PRO A 930 21.89 -48.24 -24.17
C PRO A 930 20.61 -47.97 -23.37
N LYS A 931 19.71 -48.97 -23.28
CA LYS A 931 18.52 -48.95 -22.41
C LYS A 931 18.76 -49.84 -21.15
N PRO A 932 17.77 -50.36 -20.38
CA PRO A 932 17.80 -50.19 -18.92
C PRO A 932 17.98 -51.51 -18.16
N LEU A 933 18.24 -51.42 -16.86
CA LEU A 933 18.06 -52.50 -15.90
C LEU A 933 17.60 -51.94 -14.54
N ALA A 934 17.02 -52.79 -13.70
CA ALA A 934 16.25 -52.41 -12.52
C ALA A 934 16.75 -53.13 -11.24
N LEU A 935 15.98 -53.00 -10.14
CA LEU A 935 16.28 -53.41 -8.77
C LEU A 935 17.23 -52.40 -8.07
N TRP A 936 17.07 -52.06 -6.79
CA TRP A 936 16.31 -52.70 -5.70
C TRP A 936 15.04 -51.94 -5.25
N LYS A 937 14.33 -52.49 -4.25
CA LYS A 937 13.00 -52.06 -3.77
C LYS A 937 12.88 -52.36 -2.27
N LYS A 938 12.01 -51.62 -1.55
CA LYS A 938 11.74 -51.67 -0.09
C LYS A 938 12.82 -50.98 0.77
N SER A 939 12.52 -50.40 1.94
CA SER A 939 11.22 -50.06 2.56
C SER A 939 11.44 -49.07 3.70
N LEU A 940 10.46 -48.20 3.97
CA LEU A 940 9.93 -47.95 5.31
C LEU A 940 8.59 -47.18 5.20
N THR A 941 7.71 -47.41 6.17
CA THR A 941 6.32 -46.91 6.28
C THR A 941 5.99 -46.76 7.75
N PHE A 942 4.95 -45.98 8.06
CA PHE A 942 4.45 -45.58 9.38
C PHE A 942 5.27 -44.45 10.03
N SER A 943 4.63 -43.42 10.61
CA SER A 943 3.17 -43.15 10.74
C SER A 943 2.82 -41.74 10.24
#